data_AF-A0AAN3AAH9-F1
#
_entry.id   AF-A0AAN3AAH9-F1
#
_cell.length_a   1.000
_cell.length_b   1.000
_cell.length_c   1.000
_cell.angle_alpha   90.00
_cell.angle_beta   90.00
_cell.angle_gamma   90.00
#
_symmetry.space_group_name_H-M   'P 1'
#
loop_
_entity.id
_entity.type
_entity.pdbx_description
1 polymer ?
#
loop_
_entity_poly.entity_id
_entity_poly.type
_entity_poly.pdbx_seq_one_letter_code
_entity_poly.pdbx_strand_id
1 'polypeptide(L)'
;MNRLIIILSLLLVPVFISAQTVVTIEAASPDPTLTVRGPEKQIDLFNNSAWEKQEKGIVLLSTEYKKAIKSTQSTYTAVVINGDMKVIKVLNGVISKNAQPAFSAPLDITLGQAEFTLIGYDTDYLKDGYRKFLAENFHVGDVVKLRIDGEVHSLDKVIAFSKGSIPPQIELDNDFLFTVVGSKTTLSGCIANYDKKANYQLFIENRTETKPVAVTTKGLFRNQLTLNDGTNFFNWILKKEGKEITRKSVAIFSKVPNQQQSELVMWVEQFPNAKVLTNREAVATMVNNAKKAGFTSIGLDVKGPEGYVSYRKNDLSKTPYLTATKNPNKQVKDDGFDLLEVVLQEAHKIGLKVYTSFNFFTEGNITVNDYAILHEHKDWEEIVQRPEDKGKLLKITESTRGKEAAKGKLLALAFVNPSNKEVQDFQLLRVEEVLKNYDIDGIVLDRCRYDNLYADFSHVTRNAFEEYLEKEGKILENFPADAFKIDKEGTLVKGQFFKEWITFRSQTICDFTGRIRSLVDKYKTEKNPDLKMAAYVGSWYEVYYQNGVNWASNQFKYDDRLSFPDSEIYGENYNKTSYLNNLDFLMIGTYYKTPKEVNRYITLGNILTCGQIPLLGSMSLPDLSVTDQGKVFGASLKNSSGLMIFDNCYVDWNTFFEQMKIAFSIKKK
;
A
#
# COMPACT_ATOMS: atom_id res chain seq x y z
N MET A 1 5.40 -7.14 77.83
CA MET A 1 6.19 -7.32 76.59
C MET A 1 5.23 -7.24 75.41
N ASN A 2 5.11 -6.05 74.81
CA ASN A 2 4.23 -5.75 73.68
C ASN A 2 4.99 -5.93 72.36
N ARG A 3 4.39 -6.57 71.37
CA ARG A 3 4.90 -6.64 69.99
C ARG A 3 4.37 -5.45 69.19
N LEU A 4 5.29 -4.67 68.63
CA LEU A 4 5.05 -3.51 67.78
C LEU A 4 4.76 -3.96 66.35
N ILE A 5 3.67 -3.48 65.76
CA ILE A 5 3.34 -3.58 64.33
C ILE A 5 3.94 -2.33 63.65
N ILE A 6 4.82 -2.52 62.66
CA ILE A 6 5.31 -1.44 61.79
C ILE A 6 4.47 -1.46 60.51
N ILE A 7 3.65 -0.42 60.32
CA ILE A 7 2.95 -0.13 59.07
C ILE A 7 3.89 0.71 58.20
N LEU A 8 4.34 0.16 57.08
CA LEU A 8 5.09 0.90 56.06
C LEU A 8 4.09 1.44 55.01
N SER A 9 3.78 2.73 55.10
CA SER A 9 3.00 3.45 54.09
C SER A 9 3.88 3.76 52.87
N LEU A 10 3.77 2.95 51.82
CA LEU A 10 4.32 3.24 50.49
C LEU A 10 3.40 4.25 49.79
N LEU A 11 3.81 5.52 49.82
CA LEU A 11 3.30 6.57 48.93
C LEU A 11 3.75 6.24 47.49
N LEU A 12 2.85 5.61 46.71
CA LEU A 12 2.95 5.55 45.26
C LEU A 12 2.74 6.96 44.70
N VAL A 13 3.83 7.68 44.42
CA VAL A 13 3.80 8.85 43.55
C VAL A 13 3.70 8.33 42.11
N PRO A 14 2.63 8.60 41.36
CA PRO A 14 2.61 8.31 39.93
C PRO A 14 3.58 9.28 39.26
N VAL A 15 4.76 8.77 38.88
CA VAL A 15 5.64 9.47 37.94
C VAL A 15 4.96 9.39 36.58
N PHE A 16 4.12 10.37 36.27
CA PHE A 16 3.72 10.64 34.89
C PHE A 16 4.97 11.14 34.16
N ILE A 17 5.67 10.24 33.47
CA ILE A 17 6.53 10.64 32.36
C ILE A 17 5.58 11.17 31.30
N SER A 18 5.40 12.49 31.26
CA SER A 18 4.79 13.16 30.11
C SER A 18 5.66 12.83 28.90
N ALA A 19 5.25 11.85 28.09
CA ALA A 19 5.79 11.71 26.75
C ALA A 19 5.61 13.07 26.06
N GLN A 20 6.72 13.70 25.70
CA GLN A 20 6.65 14.98 25.00
C GLN A 20 6.06 14.67 23.62
N THR A 21 4.84 15.17 23.36
CA THR A 21 4.17 14.94 22.08
C THR A 21 5.01 15.50 20.94
N VAL A 22 5.28 14.66 19.94
CA VAL A 22 6.17 14.98 18.81
C VAL A 22 5.35 15.19 17.56
N VAL A 23 5.58 16.31 16.87
CA VAL A 23 5.03 16.56 15.54
C VAL A 23 6.09 16.22 14.49
N THR A 24 5.76 15.38 13.52
CA THR A 24 6.67 15.00 12.43
C THR A 24 6.05 15.28 11.05
N ILE A 25 6.92 15.47 10.06
CA ILE A 25 6.57 15.37 8.65
C ILE A 25 7.07 14.03 8.10
N GLU A 26 6.18 13.28 7.46
CA GLU A 26 6.51 12.08 6.67
C GLU A 26 6.57 12.43 5.19
N ALA A 27 7.70 12.08 4.56
CA ALA A 27 7.88 12.12 3.12
C ALA A 27 7.10 11.01 2.41
N ALA A 28 7.04 11.03 1.07
CA ALA A 28 6.51 9.90 0.32
C ALA A 28 7.34 8.63 0.59
N SER A 29 6.71 7.46 0.50
CA SER A 29 7.48 6.21 0.55
C SER A 29 8.41 6.12 -0.68
N PRO A 30 9.70 5.80 -0.50
CA PRO A 30 10.63 5.60 -1.62
C PRO A 30 10.20 4.48 -2.56
N ASP A 31 9.49 3.49 -2.04
CA ASP A 31 8.88 2.40 -2.80
C ASP A 31 7.73 1.80 -1.97
N PRO A 32 6.47 2.22 -2.17
CA PRO A 32 5.33 1.73 -1.40
C PRO A 32 5.09 0.22 -1.60
N THR A 33 5.70 -0.39 -2.61
CA THR A 33 5.62 -1.84 -2.85
C THR A 33 6.53 -2.66 -1.94
N LEU A 34 7.54 -2.02 -1.34
CA LEU A 34 8.51 -2.63 -0.42
C LEU A 34 8.39 -2.08 1.01
N THR A 35 8.16 -0.77 1.14
CA THR A 35 8.09 -0.08 2.43
C THR A 35 6.86 0.81 2.43
N VAL A 36 5.88 0.57 3.31
CA VAL A 36 4.63 1.33 3.25
C VAL A 36 4.75 2.76 3.81
N ARG A 37 5.73 3.03 4.68
CA ARG A 37 5.96 4.35 5.30
C ARG A 37 7.17 5.06 4.71
N GLY A 38 7.04 6.36 4.53
CA GLY A 38 8.15 7.22 4.14
C GLY A 38 9.05 7.61 5.32
N PRO A 39 10.24 8.17 5.04
CA PRO A 39 11.10 8.77 6.06
C PRO A 39 10.40 9.92 6.81
N GLU A 40 10.65 10.01 8.11
CA GLU A 40 10.06 11.04 8.98
C GLU A 40 11.11 11.90 9.66
N LYS A 41 10.77 13.17 9.91
CA LYS A 41 11.58 14.11 10.71
C LYS A 41 10.68 15.02 11.53
N GLN A 42 11.16 15.38 12.71
CA GLN A 42 10.46 16.30 13.62
C GLN A 42 10.36 17.72 13.04
N ILE A 43 9.25 18.39 13.32
CA ILE A 43 9.03 19.82 13.10
C ILE A 43 9.23 20.54 14.44
N ASP A 44 10.09 21.55 14.46
CA ASP A 44 10.56 22.21 15.67
C ASP A 44 9.81 23.52 15.96
N LEU A 45 9.42 24.25 14.89
CA LEU A 45 8.75 25.54 14.99
C LEU A 45 7.52 25.62 14.08
N PHE A 46 6.52 26.39 14.49
CA PHE A 46 5.26 26.57 13.76
C PHE A 46 4.90 28.03 13.73
N ASN A 47 4.69 28.59 12.54
CA ASN A 47 4.26 29.98 12.35
C ASN A 47 5.05 30.97 13.21
N ASN A 48 6.38 30.80 13.28
CA ASN A 48 7.24 31.53 14.21
C ASN A 48 8.51 31.96 13.50
N SER A 49 8.74 33.28 13.36
CA SER A 49 9.91 33.85 12.69
C SER A 49 11.23 33.66 13.43
N ALA A 50 11.23 33.11 14.65
CA ALA A 50 12.45 32.84 15.40
C ALA A 50 13.38 31.84 14.69
N TRP A 51 12.86 31.03 13.77
CA TRP A 51 13.63 30.07 12.98
C TRP A 51 14.83 30.72 12.27
N GLU A 52 14.72 31.98 11.86
CA GLU A 52 15.80 32.73 11.19
C GLU A 52 17.03 32.99 12.10
N LYS A 53 16.88 32.76 13.40
CA LYS A 53 17.92 32.99 14.41
C LYS A 53 18.33 31.71 15.15
N GLN A 54 17.71 30.57 14.82
CA GLN A 54 18.01 29.30 15.47
C GLN A 54 19.10 28.53 14.72
N GLU A 55 19.85 27.72 15.46
CA GLU A 55 20.96 26.96 14.90
C GLU A 55 20.50 25.83 13.99
N LYS A 56 19.40 25.15 14.34
CA LYS A 56 18.89 24.01 13.57
C LYS A 56 17.43 23.68 13.82
N GLY A 57 16.80 23.05 12.84
CA GLY A 57 15.44 22.52 12.93
C GLY A 57 14.68 22.59 11.60
N ILE A 58 13.39 22.25 11.67
CA ILE A 58 12.40 22.51 10.63
C ILE A 58 11.33 23.44 11.17
N VAL A 59 11.05 24.52 10.44
CA VAL A 59 9.89 25.37 10.68
C VAL A 59 8.79 25.08 9.68
N LEU A 60 7.55 25.01 10.15
CA LEU A 60 6.35 25.02 9.32
C LEU A 60 5.75 26.43 9.31
N LEU A 61 5.57 26.99 8.13
CA LEU A 61 4.92 28.29 7.91
C LEU A 61 3.67 28.10 7.05
N SER A 62 2.49 28.23 7.65
CA SER A 62 1.21 28.23 6.94
C SER A 62 1.01 29.51 6.11
N THR A 63 0.28 29.39 5.00
CA THR A 63 -0.06 30.54 4.15
C THR A 63 -0.97 31.55 4.89
N GLU A 64 -1.77 31.08 5.85
CA GLU A 64 -2.57 31.95 6.74
C GLU A 64 -1.66 32.87 7.58
N TYR A 65 -0.53 32.35 8.07
CA TYR A 65 0.41 33.13 8.87
C TYR A 65 1.14 34.20 8.05
N LYS A 66 1.60 33.86 6.86
CA LYS A 66 2.29 34.81 5.97
C LYS A 66 2.05 34.39 4.52
N LYS A 67 1.61 35.31 3.67
CA LYS A 67 1.33 35.05 2.24
C LYS A 67 2.56 35.01 1.33
N ALA A 68 3.71 35.43 1.85
CA ALA A 68 5.00 35.36 1.19
C ALA A 68 6.11 35.22 2.24
N ILE A 69 7.13 34.43 1.92
CA ILE A 69 8.27 34.20 2.81
C ILE A 69 9.49 34.84 2.18
N LYS A 70 10.03 35.85 2.86
CA LYS A 70 11.26 36.54 2.50
C LYS A 70 12.23 36.48 3.68
N SER A 71 13.42 35.96 3.45
CA SER A 71 14.52 35.97 4.40
C SER A 71 15.84 36.19 3.67
N THR A 72 16.79 36.84 4.33
CA THR A 72 18.14 37.04 3.80
C THR A 72 19.00 35.77 3.90
N GLN A 73 18.52 34.72 4.57
CA GLN A 73 19.22 33.44 4.63
C GLN A 73 19.30 32.78 3.25
N SER A 74 20.52 32.40 2.84
CA SER A 74 20.78 31.62 1.63
C SER A 74 21.00 30.13 1.90
N THR A 75 21.21 29.76 3.16
CA THR A 75 21.50 28.39 3.62
C THR A 75 20.24 27.71 4.17
N TYR A 76 19.37 27.26 3.27
CA TYR A 76 18.11 26.59 3.61
C TYR A 76 17.75 25.52 2.59
N THR A 77 16.86 24.60 2.96
CA THR A 77 16.07 23.80 2.01
C THR A 77 14.61 24.04 2.32
N ALA A 78 13.80 24.34 1.31
CA ALA A 78 12.38 24.62 1.51
C ALA A 78 11.50 23.72 0.64
N VAL A 79 10.43 23.21 1.24
CA VAL A 79 9.43 22.37 0.58
C VAL A 79 8.09 23.08 0.67
N VAL A 80 7.46 23.33 -0.48
CA VAL A 80 6.19 24.04 -0.59
C VAL A 80 5.09 23.01 -0.86
N ILE A 81 4.03 23.03 -0.05
CA ILE A 81 2.96 22.03 -0.07
C ILE A 81 1.60 22.71 -0.27
N ASN A 82 0.73 22.12 -1.10
CA ASN A 82 -0.62 22.61 -1.37
C ASN A 82 -1.69 21.99 -0.45
N GLY A 83 -2.96 22.38 -0.64
CA GLY A 83 -4.11 21.89 0.15
C GLY A 83 -4.42 20.39 0.04
N ASP A 84 -3.86 19.72 -0.97
CA ASP A 84 -3.97 18.27 -1.16
C ASP A 84 -2.81 17.50 -0.53
N MET A 85 -2.00 18.17 0.31
CA MET A 85 -0.78 17.63 0.91
C MET A 85 0.26 17.19 -0.13
N LYS A 86 0.26 17.80 -1.33
CA LYS A 86 1.25 17.54 -2.38
C LYS A 86 2.36 18.57 -2.39
N VAL A 87 3.59 18.10 -2.53
CA VAL A 87 4.75 18.93 -2.77
C VAL A 87 4.63 19.56 -4.15
N ILE A 88 4.55 20.88 -4.21
CA ILE A 88 4.46 21.64 -5.47
C ILE A 88 5.77 22.30 -5.85
N LYS A 89 6.71 22.44 -4.91
CA LYS A 89 8.04 23.01 -5.16
C LYS A 89 9.03 22.59 -4.09
N VAL A 90 10.28 22.33 -4.50
CA VAL A 90 11.41 22.13 -3.60
C VAL A 90 12.53 23.08 -3.99
N LEU A 91 12.96 23.91 -3.06
CA LEU A 91 14.11 24.82 -3.22
C LEU A 91 15.32 24.24 -2.51
N ASN A 92 16.46 24.23 -3.20
CA ASN A 92 17.67 23.56 -2.75
C ASN A 92 17.41 22.06 -2.44
N GLY A 93 16.61 21.39 -3.28
CA GLY A 93 16.43 19.94 -3.28
C GLY A 93 17.54 19.22 -4.06
N VAL A 94 17.65 17.91 -3.91
CA VAL A 94 18.63 17.08 -4.63
C VAL A 94 18.00 15.81 -5.17
N ILE A 95 18.48 15.33 -6.32
CA ILE A 95 17.99 14.10 -6.96
C ILE A 95 18.75 12.86 -6.47
N SER A 96 20.00 13.03 -6.03
CA SER A 96 20.87 11.93 -5.60
C SER A 96 21.17 12.00 -4.09
N LYS A 97 21.08 10.86 -3.42
CA LYS A 97 21.50 10.73 -2.01
C LYS A 97 22.93 11.21 -1.81
N ASN A 98 23.15 11.93 -0.72
CA ASN A 98 24.39 12.59 -0.29
C ASN A 98 24.87 13.75 -1.17
N ALA A 99 24.07 14.23 -2.13
CA ALA A 99 24.38 15.50 -2.79
C ALA A 99 24.06 16.67 -1.86
N GLN A 100 24.84 17.76 -2.00
CA GLN A 100 24.65 18.99 -1.24
C GLN A 100 24.38 20.16 -2.20
N PRO A 101 23.29 20.92 -2.01
CA PRO A 101 23.02 22.14 -2.78
C PRO A 101 24.09 23.22 -2.56
N ALA A 102 24.25 24.12 -3.53
CA ALA A 102 25.21 25.22 -3.45
C ALA A 102 24.81 26.38 -2.51
N PHE A 103 23.53 26.45 -2.10
CA PHE A 103 23.01 27.44 -1.14
C PHE A 103 23.40 28.90 -1.46
N SER A 104 23.07 29.38 -2.65
CA SER A 104 23.55 30.67 -3.16
C SER A 104 22.52 31.80 -3.18
N ALA A 105 21.22 31.49 -3.16
CA ALA A 105 20.15 32.47 -3.30
C ALA A 105 19.40 32.68 -1.98
N PRO A 106 19.04 33.93 -1.62
CA PRO A 106 18.20 34.19 -0.46
C PRO A 106 16.81 33.56 -0.65
N LEU A 107 16.13 33.31 0.47
CA LEU A 107 14.78 32.77 0.46
C LEU A 107 13.77 33.86 0.05
N ASP A 108 13.18 33.72 -1.14
CA ASP A 108 12.06 34.54 -1.59
C ASP A 108 11.00 33.65 -2.28
N ILE A 109 9.87 33.44 -1.61
CA ILE A 109 8.76 32.64 -2.11
C ILE A 109 7.46 33.42 -2.01
N THR A 110 6.74 33.52 -3.12
CA THR A 110 5.32 33.89 -3.14
C THR A 110 4.49 32.63 -3.02
N LEU A 111 3.60 32.56 -2.02
CA LEU A 111 2.99 31.29 -1.63
C LEU A 111 1.81 30.85 -2.50
N GLY A 112 1.23 31.69 -3.36
CA GLY A 112 0.31 31.25 -4.43
C GLY A 112 -0.72 30.20 -3.99
N GLN A 113 -0.64 28.98 -4.56
CA GLN A 113 -1.50 27.81 -4.26
C GLN A 113 -1.04 26.97 -3.05
N ALA A 114 0.01 27.37 -2.35
CA ALA A 114 0.52 26.66 -1.18
C ALA A 114 -0.44 26.81 0.00
N GLU A 115 -0.57 25.72 0.76
CA GLU A 115 -1.21 25.71 2.07
C GLU A 115 -0.18 25.95 3.18
N PHE A 116 1.02 25.38 3.05
CA PHE A 116 2.14 25.63 3.96
C PHE A 116 3.51 25.38 3.32
N THR A 117 4.56 25.86 3.99
CA THR A 117 5.97 25.63 3.62
C THR A 117 6.75 25.09 4.79
N LEU A 118 7.60 24.11 4.52
CA LEU A 118 8.62 23.63 5.44
C LEU A 118 9.95 24.28 5.08
N ILE A 119 10.69 24.76 6.08
CA ILE A 119 12.05 25.28 5.89
C ILE A 119 12.97 24.56 6.86
N GLY A 120 13.90 23.81 6.31
CA GLY A 120 15.00 23.22 7.05
C GLY A 120 16.14 24.21 7.15
N TYR A 121 16.67 24.35 8.37
CA TYR A 121 17.83 25.15 8.69
C TYR A 121 18.73 24.32 9.61
N ASP A 122 20.04 24.38 9.40
CA ASP A 122 21.04 23.77 10.27
C ASP A 122 22.42 24.40 10.00
N THR A 123 23.33 24.30 10.96
CA THR A 123 24.72 24.74 10.80
C THR A 123 25.53 23.74 9.98
N ASP A 124 25.29 22.44 10.17
CA ASP A 124 25.98 21.36 9.46
C ASP A 124 25.00 20.46 8.69
N TYR A 125 25.09 20.52 7.36
CA TYR A 125 24.23 19.79 6.44
C TYR A 125 24.30 18.26 6.59
N LEU A 126 25.48 17.71 6.95
CA LEU A 126 25.69 16.27 7.06
C LEU A 126 25.39 15.76 8.47
N LYS A 127 25.80 16.53 9.50
CA LYS A 127 25.70 16.10 10.90
C LYS A 127 24.30 16.31 11.49
N ASP A 128 23.69 17.48 11.28
CA ASP A 128 22.35 17.79 11.83
C ASP A 128 21.25 17.32 10.86
N GLY A 129 21.48 17.51 9.56
CA GLY A 129 20.74 16.85 8.49
C GLY A 129 19.25 17.20 8.41
N TYR A 130 18.84 18.42 8.77
CA TYR A 130 17.47 18.91 8.56
C TYR A 130 17.29 19.37 7.11
N ARG A 131 18.21 20.20 6.61
CA ARG A 131 18.26 20.59 5.20
C ARG A 131 18.42 19.36 4.30
N LYS A 132 19.32 18.45 4.67
CA LYS A 132 19.55 17.19 3.94
C LYS A 132 18.31 16.32 3.88
N PHE A 133 17.62 16.14 5.00
CA PHE A 133 16.39 15.37 5.04
C PHE A 133 15.34 15.93 4.07
N LEU A 134 15.09 17.24 4.09
CA LEU A 134 14.13 17.86 3.15
C LEU A 134 14.60 17.76 1.70
N ALA A 135 15.91 17.87 1.45
CA ALA A 135 16.45 17.88 0.09
C ALA A 135 16.39 16.51 -0.59
N GLU A 136 16.57 15.42 0.17
CA GLU A 136 16.68 14.05 -0.36
C GLU A 136 15.34 13.30 -0.41
N ASN A 137 14.37 13.68 0.43
CA ASN A 137 13.16 12.88 0.63
C ASN A 137 11.90 13.50 0.04
N PHE A 138 11.96 14.73 -0.47
CA PHE A 138 10.80 15.42 -1.02
C PHE A 138 11.07 15.84 -2.47
N HIS A 139 10.15 15.47 -3.34
CA HIS A 139 10.16 15.77 -4.76
C HIS A 139 8.81 16.33 -5.18
N VAL A 140 8.78 17.13 -6.23
CA VAL A 140 7.52 17.70 -6.73
C VAL A 140 6.59 16.57 -7.17
N GLY A 141 5.36 16.60 -6.66
CA GLY A 141 4.35 15.55 -6.82
C GLY A 141 4.20 14.62 -5.62
N ASP A 142 5.18 14.58 -4.71
CA ASP A 142 5.13 13.72 -3.52
C ASP A 142 3.95 14.09 -2.62
N VAL A 143 3.26 13.07 -2.11
CA VAL A 143 2.21 13.22 -1.09
C VAL A 143 2.83 13.05 0.28
N VAL A 144 2.68 14.07 1.13
CA VAL A 144 3.29 14.11 2.47
C VAL A 144 2.24 13.94 3.56
N LYS A 145 2.66 13.57 4.77
CA LYS A 145 1.74 13.43 5.92
C LYS A 145 2.30 14.17 7.12
N LEU A 146 1.48 15.03 7.73
CA LEU A 146 1.77 15.61 9.05
C LEU A 146 1.30 14.63 10.13
N ARG A 147 2.15 14.36 11.11
CA ARG A 147 1.82 13.45 12.21
C ARG A 147 1.99 14.12 13.57
N ILE A 148 1.10 13.77 14.51
CA ILE A 148 1.26 14.07 15.94
C ILE A 148 1.29 12.72 16.64
N ASP A 149 2.36 12.42 17.36
CA ASP A 149 2.57 11.13 18.05
C ASP A 149 2.37 9.92 17.13
N GLY A 150 2.82 10.05 15.87
CA GLY A 150 2.74 9.01 14.86
C GLY A 150 1.41 8.89 14.13
N GLU A 151 0.40 9.71 14.43
CA GLU A 151 -0.92 9.67 13.78
C GLU A 151 -1.11 10.83 12.79
N VAL A 152 -1.68 10.56 11.61
CA VAL A 152 -1.84 11.56 10.53
C VAL A 152 -2.92 12.60 10.89
N HIS A 153 -2.60 13.88 10.70
CA HIS A 153 -3.48 15.01 11.02
C HIS A 153 -3.44 16.12 9.96
N SER A 154 -4.47 16.97 9.95
CA SER A 154 -4.53 18.16 9.10
C SER A 154 -3.61 19.27 9.58
N LEU A 155 -3.27 20.20 8.68
CA LEU A 155 -2.47 21.38 9.00
C LEU A 155 -3.09 22.20 10.15
N ASP A 156 -4.40 22.46 10.10
CA ASP A 156 -5.12 23.22 11.15
C ASP A 156 -4.91 22.62 12.54
N LYS A 157 -4.95 21.28 12.64
CA LYS A 157 -4.74 20.59 13.91
C LYS A 157 -3.29 20.75 14.38
N VAL A 158 -2.32 20.67 13.47
CA VAL A 158 -0.91 20.90 13.79
C VAL A 158 -0.66 22.33 14.28
N ILE A 159 -1.22 23.35 13.62
CA ILE A 159 -1.08 24.75 14.02
C ILE A 159 -1.79 25.06 15.34
N ALA A 160 -2.98 24.50 15.55
CA ALA A 160 -3.71 24.67 16.81
C ALA A 160 -2.95 24.03 17.99
N PHE A 161 -2.40 22.84 17.77
CA PHE A 161 -1.56 22.14 18.74
C PHE A 161 -0.34 22.99 19.13
N SER A 162 0.36 23.60 18.16
CA SER A 162 1.56 24.39 18.43
C SER A 162 1.31 25.70 19.20
N LYS A 163 0.07 26.23 19.18
CA LYS A 163 -0.30 27.48 19.87
C LYS A 163 -0.84 27.27 21.29
N GLY A 164 -0.93 26.02 21.76
CA GLY A 164 -1.54 25.69 23.07
C GLY A 164 -3.03 26.07 23.18
N SER A 165 -3.65 26.50 22.08
CA SER A 165 -5.07 26.86 21.98
C SER A 165 -5.70 25.90 20.98
N ILE A 166 -6.11 24.74 21.46
CA ILE A 166 -6.74 23.73 20.62
C ILE A 166 -8.26 24.05 20.63
N PRO A 167 -8.85 24.51 19.49
CA PRO A 167 -10.29 24.71 19.43
C PRO A 167 -11.00 23.37 19.65
N PRO A 168 -12.27 23.38 20.11
CA PRO A 168 -12.96 22.14 20.39
C PRO A 168 -12.96 21.17 19.20
N GLN A 169 -12.57 19.91 19.44
CA GLN A 169 -12.45 18.88 18.41
C GLN A 169 -13.41 17.74 18.66
N ILE A 170 -13.90 17.14 17.58
CA ILE A 170 -14.66 15.89 17.66
C ILE A 170 -13.65 14.74 17.70
N GLU A 171 -13.63 14.00 18.79
CA GLU A 171 -12.88 12.76 18.95
C GLU A 171 -13.86 11.60 19.00
N LEU A 172 -13.74 10.67 18.06
CA LEU A 172 -14.56 9.46 18.00
C LEU A 172 -13.83 8.32 18.71
N ASP A 173 -14.57 7.46 19.41
CA ASP A 173 -14.01 6.26 20.03
C ASP A 173 -13.58 5.22 18.98
N ASN A 174 -14.27 5.23 17.83
CA ASN A 174 -13.94 4.43 16.66
C ASN A 174 -12.98 5.16 15.73
N ASP A 175 -12.24 4.39 14.93
CA ASP A 175 -11.50 4.94 13.80
C ASP A 175 -12.44 5.62 12.81
N PHE A 176 -11.89 6.54 12.01
CA PHE A 176 -12.65 7.21 10.96
C PHE A 176 -13.02 6.27 9.78
N LEU A 177 -12.45 5.07 9.75
CA LEU A 177 -12.70 4.05 8.76
C LEU A 177 -12.74 2.68 9.45
N PHE A 178 -13.91 2.04 9.52
CA PHE A 178 -14.03 0.72 10.15
C PHE A 178 -15.17 -0.13 9.60
N THR A 179 -15.10 -1.44 9.86
CA THR A 179 -16.09 -2.43 9.42
C THR A 179 -17.02 -2.81 10.57
N VAL A 180 -18.30 -3.01 10.28
CA VAL A 180 -19.33 -3.48 11.23
C VAL A 180 -20.04 -4.69 10.63
N VAL A 181 -20.35 -5.68 11.46
CA VAL A 181 -21.24 -6.78 11.08
C VAL A 181 -22.68 -6.39 11.38
N GLY A 182 -23.54 -6.38 10.37
CA GLY A 182 -24.96 -6.05 10.48
C GLY A 182 -25.29 -4.57 10.25
N SER A 183 -26.57 -4.25 10.34
CA SER A 183 -27.16 -2.97 9.90
C SER A 183 -27.23 -1.89 10.97
N LYS A 184 -26.62 -2.09 12.14
CA LYS A 184 -26.64 -1.12 13.23
C LYS A 184 -25.27 -1.02 13.88
N THR A 185 -24.88 0.20 14.22
CA THR A 185 -23.71 0.46 15.05
C THR A 185 -23.98 1.61 16.00
N THR A 186 -23.20 1.70 17.06
CA THR A 186 -23.18 2.89 17.92
C THR A 186 -21.87 3.61 17.70
N LEU A 187 -21.96 4.89 17.35
CA LEU A 187 -20.82 5.79 17.40
C LEU A 187 -20.90 6.63 18.65
N SER A 188 -19.78 6.70 19.37
CA SER A 188 -19.59 7.55 20.53
C SER A 188 -18.26 8.27 20.44
N GLY A 189 -18.12 9.25 21.31
CA GLY A 189 -16.92 10.06 21.38
C GLY A 189 -17.07 11.20 22.36
N CYS A 190 -16.12 12.13 22.29
CA CYS A 190 -16.11 13.33 23.09
C CYS A 190 -15.76 14.56 22.24
N ILE A 191 -16.14 15.72 22.75
CA ILE A 191 -15.61 16.99 22.26
C ILE A 191 -14.39 17.31 23.12
N ALA A 192 -13.19 17.17 22.56
CA ALA A 192 -11.97 17.61 23.22
C ALA A 192 -11.98 19.13 23.36
N ASN A 193 -11.41 19.67 24.44
CA ASN A 193 -11.44 21.11 24.76
C ASN A 193 -12.85 21.72 24.80
N TYR A 194 -13.83 20.94 25.27
CA TYR A 194 -15.21 21.36 25.41
C TYR A 194 -15.40 22.39 26.52
N ASP A 195 -15.82 23.60 26.15
CA ASP A 195 -16.33 24.59 27.09
C ASP A 195 -17.85 24.45 27.23
N LYS A 196 -18.30 23.94 28.39
CA LYS A 196 -19.71 23.79 28.72
C LYS A 196 -20.50 25.12 28.75
N LYS A 197 -19.82 26.26 28.85
CA LYS A 197 -20.45 27.60 28.81
C LYS A 197 -20.62 28.10 27.38
N ALA A 198 -19.89 27.53 26.43
CA ALA A 198 -20.06 27.84 25.03
C ALA A 198 -21.21 26.99 24.45
N ASN A 199 -22.10 27.65 23.71
CA ASN A 199 -23.32 27.05 23.15
C ASN A 199 -23.01 26.19 21.91
N TYR A 200 -22.29 25.08 22.12
CA TYR A 200 -21.94 24.14 21.07
C TYR A 200 -23.11 23.24 20.71
N GLN A 201 -23.24 22.95 19.41
CA GLN A 201 -24.24 22.05 18.86
C GLN A 201 -23.54 21.00 17.99
N LEU A 202 -23.74 19.73 18.29
CA LEU A 202 -23.18 18.63 17.50
C LEU A 202 -24.26 18.09 16.56
N PHE A 203 -23.87 17.81 15.33
CA PHE A 203 -24.72 17.22 14.31
C PHE A 203 -24.04 16.00 13.70
N ILE A 204 -24.86 15.06 13.23
CA ILE A 204 -24.44 14.00 12.32
C ILE A 204 -25.18 14.17 11.00
N GLU A 205 -24.43 14.16 9.92
CA GLU A 205 -24.90 14.33 8.55
C GLU A 205 -24.59 13.07 7.74
N ASN A 206 -25.57 12.61 6.97
CA ASN A 206 -25.38 11.62 5.90
C ASN A 206 -25.82 12.24 4.56
N ARG A 207 -25.92 11.44 3.49
CA ARG A 207 -26.30 11.96 2.17
C ARG A 207 -27.72 12.53 2.09
N THR A 208 -28.61 12.17 3.01
CA THR A 208 -30.04 12.49 2.95
C THR A 208 -30.51 13.43 4.05
N GLU A 209 -29.80 13.51 5.17
CA GLU A 209 -30.25 14.23 6.36
C GLU A 209 -29.10 14.70 7.25
N THR A 210 -29.36 15.77 8.00
CA THR A 210 -28.51 16.26 9.09
C THR A 210 -29.33 16.30 10.38
N LYS A 211 -28.89 15.57 11.41
CA LYS A 211 -29.60 15.41 12.68
C LYS A 211 -28.77 15.94 13.84
N PRO A 212 -29.38 16.66 14.80
CA PRO A 212 -28.68 17.05 16.02
C PRO A 212 -28.36 15.82 16.87
N VAL A 213 -27.22 15.85 17.57
CA VAL A 213 -26.78 14.81 18.50
C VAL A 213 -26.65 15.42 19.89
N ALA A 214 -27.24 14.76 20.88
CA ALA A 214 -27.15 15.20 22.26
C ALA A 214 -25.69 15.10 22.77
N VAL A 215 -25.23 16.18 23.41
CA VAL A 215 -23.92 16.28 24.05
C VAL A 215 -24.13 16.46 25.55
N THR A 216 -23.45 15.65 26.35
CA THR A 216 -23.51 15.76 27.82
C THR A 216 -22.76 16.99 28.32
N THR A 217 -22.93 17.34 29.60
CA THR A 217 -22.18 18.43 30.26
C THR A 217 -20.67 18.22 30.30
N LYS A 218 -20.19 17.00 30.01
CA LYS A 218 -18.77 16.63 29.89
C LYS A 218 -18.28 16.58 28.44
N GLY A 219 -19.09 17.01 27.46
CA GLY A 219 -18.73 16.95 26.05
C GLY A 219 -18.86 15.55 25.42
N LEU A 220 -19.34 14.54 26.16
CA LEU A 220 -19.52 13.19 25.62
C LEU A 220 -20.78 13.10 24.77
N PHE A 221 -20.74 12.32 23.69
CA PHE A 221 -21.87 12.05 22.83
C PHE A 221 -21.95 10.58 22.44
N ARG A 222 -23.16 10.13 22.10
CA ARG A 222 -23.43 8.78 21.64
C ARG A 222 -24.63 8.81 20.70
N ASN A 223 -24.52 8.15 19.55
CA ASN A 223 -25.59 8.06 18.57
C ASN A 223 -25.65 6.64 17.98
N GLN A 224 -26.86 6.08 17.89
CA GLN A 224 -27.10 4.79 17.24
C GLN A 224 -27.43 5.01 15.77
N LEU A 225 -26.60 4.44 14.91
CA LEU A 225 -26.75 4.55 13.46
C LEU A 225 -27.39 3.29 12.89
N THR A 226 -28.29 3.51 11.94
CA THR A 226 -28.74 2.47 11.02
C THR A 226 -27.91 2.57 9.75
N LEU A 227 -27.43 1.43 9.28
CA LEU A 227 -26.53 1.30 8.13
C LEU A 227 -27.25 0.55 7.02
N ASN A 228 -27.05 0.99 5.78
CA ASN A 228 -27.33 0.17 4.61
C ASN A 228 -26.21 -0.85 4.42
N ASP A 229 -26.48 -1.94 3.72
CA ASP A 229 -25.43 -2.88 3.34
C ASP A 229 -24.36 -2.17 2.48
N GLY A 230 -23.08 -2.49 2.75
CA GLY A 230 -21.95 -1.85 2.10
C GLY A 230 -21.51 -0.53 2.76
N THR A 231 -21.05 0.42 1.96
CA THR A 231 -20.38 1.63 2.46
C THR A 231 -21.37 2.71 2.87
N ASN A 232 -21.24 3.18 4.12
CA ASN A 232 -22.01 4.26 4.69
C ASN A 232 -21.08 5.38 5.10
N PHE A 233 -21.36 6.60 4.68
CA PHE A 233 -20.54 7.75 5.03
C PHE A 233 -21.32 8.77 5.87
N PHE A 234 -20.70 9.25 6.93
CA PHE A 234 -21.25 10.26 7.82
C PHE A 234 -20.24 11.39 8.06
N ASN A 235 -20.75 12.60 8.33
CA ASN A 235 -19.98 13.74 8.81
C ASN A 235 -20.48 14.12 10.20
N TRP A 236 -19.58 14.19 11.17
CA TRP A 236 -19.85 14.81 12.46
C TRP A 236 -19.47 16.28 12.37
N ILE A 237 -20.40 17.18 12.69
CA ILE A 237 -20.23 18.61 12.51
C ILE A 237 -20.47 19.28 13.85
N LEU A 238 -19.45 19.95 14.39
CA LEU A 238 -19.57 20.75 15.59
C LEU A 238 -19.79 22.20 15.18
N LYS A 239 -20.85 22.82 15.69
CA LYS A 239 -21.16 24.23 15.45
C LYS A 239 -21.16 25.03 16.75
N LYS A 240 -20.84 26.32 16.67
CA LYS A 240 -21.06 27.33 17.71
C LYS A 240 -21.77 28.51 17.07
N GLU A 241 -22.90 28.93 17.65
CA GLU A 241 -23.67 30.07 17.13
C GLU A 241 -23.98 29.96 15.63
N GLY A 242 -24.30 28.75 15.17
CA GLY A 242 -24.60 28.43 13.76
C GLY A 242 -23.39 28.27 12.85
N LYS A 243 -22.16 28.62 13.28
CA LYS A 243 -20.93 28.46 12.49
C LYS A 243 -20.27 27.12 12.75
N GLU A 244 -19.83 26.44 11.70
CA GLU A 244 -19.03 25.21 11.79
C GLU A 244 -17.66 25.51 12.39
N ILE A 245 -17.31 24.72 13.41
CA ILE A 245 -16.04 24.80 14.15
C ILE A 245 -15.10 23.68 13.69
N THR A 246 -15.64 22.48 13.55
CA THR A 246 -14.88 21.32 13.09
C THR A 246 -15.82 20.29 12.46
N ARG A 247 -15.26 19.49 11.56
CA ARG A 247 -15.92 18.40 10.86
C ARG A 247 -15.07 17.15 10.95
N LYS A 248 -15.70 16.03 11.27
CA LYS A 248 -15.06 14.71 11.27
C LYS A 248 -15.85 13.73 10.42
N SER A 249 -15.29 13.36 9.28
CA SER A 249 -15.85 12.35 8.40
C SER A 249 -15.58 10.95 8.94
N VAL A 250 -16.54 10.05 8.76
CA VAL A 250 -16.40 8.63 9.07
C VAL A 250 -17.02 7.80 7.95
N ALA A 251 -16.31 6.74 7.56
CA ALA A 251 -16.75 5.76 6.60
C ALA A 251 -16.88 4.40 7.29
N ILE A 252 -18.06 3.80 7.18
CA ILE A 252 -18.43 2.56 7.86
C ILE A 252 -18.81 1.56 6.78
N PHE A 253 -18.08 0.45 6.71
CA PHE A 253 -18.48 -0.67 5.87
C PHE A 253 -19.35 -1.63 6.67
N SER A 254 -20.64 -1.70 6.34
CA SER A 254 -21.57 -2.68 6.91
C SER A 254 -21.48 -3.96 6.09
N LYS A 255 -21.02 -5.04 6.72
CA LYS A 255 -20.99 -6.37 6.14
C LYS A 255 -22.11 -7.24 6.70
N VAL A 256 -22.72 -8.03 5.82
CA VAL A 256 -23.61 -9.12 6.23
C VAL A 256 -22.77 -10.17 6.97
N PRO A 257 -23.28 -10.81 8.05
CA PRO A 257 -22.57 -11.89 8.72
C PRO A 257 -22.18 -12.99 7.71
N ASN A 258 -20.87 -13.24 7.58
CA ASN A 258 -20.39 -14.25 6.64
C ASN A 258 -20.65 -15.65 7.22
N GLN A 259 -21.44 -16.47 6.52
CA GLN A 259 -21.67 -17.88 6.86
C GLN A 259 -20.63 -18.82 6.25
N GLN A 260 -19.75 -18.31 5.37
CA GLN A 260 -18.73 -19.10 4.69
C GLN A 260 -17.52 -19.34 5.59
N GLN A 261 -16.95 -20.55 5.48
CA GLN A 261 -15.70 -20.88 6.17
C GLN A 261 -14.57 -19.95 5.70
N SER A 262 -13.77 -19.45 6.64
CA SER A 262 -12.64 -18.61 6.28
C SER A 262 -11.60 -19.39 5.50
N GLU A 263 -11.09 -18.77 4.44
CA GLU A 263 -9.93 -19.24 3.70
C GLU A 263 -8.66 -18.75 4.43
N LEU A 264 -7.79 -19.68 4.81
CA LEU A 264 -6.51 -19.42 5.45
C LEU A 264 -5.41 -19.98 4.54
N VAL A 265 -4.64 -19.07 3.94
CA VAL A 265 -3.60 -19.38 2.94
C VAL A 265 -2.22 -19.26 3.57
N MET A 266 -1.42 -20.34 3.59
CA MET A 266 0.01 -20.25 3.87
C MET A 266 0.74 -20.00 2.55
N TRP A 267 1.34 -18.82 2.38
CA TRP A 267 2.16 -18.56 1.21
C TRP A 267 3.50 -19.29 1.30
N VAL A 268 3.98 -19.75 0.15
CA VAL A 268 5.25 -20.45 -0.03
C VAL A 268 5.95 -19.83 -1.24
N GLU A 269 6.77 -18.81 -0.98
CA GLU A 269 7.58 -18.14 -2.01
C GLU A 269 8.60 -19.13 -2.60
N GLN A 270 8.78 -19.10 -3.92
CA GLN A 270 9.53 -20.12 -4.65
C GLN A 270 10.94 -20.34 -4.09
N PHE A 271 11.79 -19.30 -4.08
CA PHE A 271 13.22 -19.50 -3.82
C PHE A 271 13.59 -19.67 -2.34
N PRO A 272 13.12 -18.84 -1.40
CA PRO A 272 13.42 -19.06 0.01
C PRO A 272 13.03 -20.47 0.48
N ASN A 273 11.90 -20.97 -0.01
CA ASN A 273 11.40 -22.30 0.35
C ASN A 273 12.03 -23.44 -0.48
N ALA A 274 12.39 -23.24 -1.76
CA ALA A 274 13.00 -24.30 -2.58
C ALA A 274 14.34 -24.83 -2.02
N LYS A 275 15.04 -24.03 -1.19
CA LYS A 275 16.26 -24.46 -0.49
C LYS A 275 16.00 -25.48 0.62
N VAL A 276 14.79 -25.49 1.17
CA VAL A 276 14.40 -26.36 2.30
C VAL A 276 13.42 -27.45 1.86
N LEU A 277 12.54 -27.16 0.89
CA LEU A 277 11.59 -28.10 0.30
C LEU A 277 12.24 -28.90 -0.83
N THR A 278 13.34 -29.58 -0.51
CA THR A 278 14.17 -30.31 -1.49
C THR A 278 13.78 -31.78 -1.65
N ASN A 279 12.86 -32.29 -0.83
CA ASN A 279 12.38 -33.67 -0.89
C ASN A 279 10.96 -33.79 -0.30
N ARG A 280 10.33 -34.96 -0.50
CA ARG A 280 8.96 -35.23 -0.05
C ARG A 280 8.77 -35.12 1.47
N GLU A 281 9.76 -35.52 2.28
CA GLU A 281 9.66 -35.46 3.74
C GLU A 281 9.58 -34.00 4.24
N ALA A 282 10.41 -33.12 3.68
CA ALA A 282 10.37 -31.69 3.97
C ALA A 282 9.03 -31.06 3.56
N VAL A 283 8.52 -31.41 2.37
CA VAL A 283 7.19 -30.96 1.90
C VAL A 283 6.07 -31.47 2.81
N ALA A 284 6.07 -32.76 3.15
CA ALA A 284 5.07 -33.34 4.05
C ALA A 284 5.10 -32.67 5.43
N THR A 285 6.28 -32.35 5.95
CA THR A 285 6.43 -31.65 7.24
C THR A 285 5.81 -30.25 7.18
N MET A 286 6.12 -29.46 6.14
CA MET A 286 5.54 -28.13 5.93
C MET A 286 4.01 -28.18 5.84
N VAL A 287 3.49 -29.09 5.00
CA VAL A 287 2.05 -29.28 4.79
C VAL A 287 1.32 -29.67 6.08
N ASN A 288 1.86 -30.61 6.85
CA ASN A 288 1.30 -31.02 8.14
C ASN A 288 1.31 -29.88 9.17
N ASN A 289 2.39 -29.10 9.22
CA ASN A 289 2.48 -27.95 10.11
C ASN A 289 1.46 -26.87 9.74
N ALA A 290 1.30 -26.56 8.45
CA ALA A 290 0.28 -25.64 7.97
C ALA A 290 -1.14 -26.12 8.37
N LYS A 291 -1.46 -27.40 8.15
CA LYS A 291 -2.75 -27.96 8.58
C LYS A 291 -2.95 -27.84 10.09
N LYS A 292 -1.93 -28.16 10.90
CA LYS A 292 -1.97 -28.06 12.36
C LYS A 292 -2.18 -26.62 12.85
N ALA A 293 -1.66 -25.62 12.15
CA ALA A 293 -1.90 -24.21 12.42
C ALA A 293 -3.29 -23.71 12.00
N GLY A 294 -4.07 -24.55 11.32
CA GLY A 294 -5.44 -24.26 10.91
C GLY A 294 -5.56 -23.66 9.51
N PHE A 295 -4.50 -23.69 8.69
CA PHE A 295 -4.58 -23.30 7.28
C PHE A 295 -5.51 -24.24 6.51
N THR A 296 -6.18 -23.70 5.49
CA THR A 296 -7.08 -24.43 4.58
C THR A 296 -6.45 -24.62 3.20
N SER A 297 -5.45 -23.81 2.87
CA SER A 297 -4.77 -23.84 1.59
C SER A 297 -3.30 -23.44 1.68
N ILE A 298 -2.55 -23.87 0.69
CA ILE A 298 -1.18 -23.44 0.38
C ILE A 298 -1.25 -22.53 -0.85
N GLY A 299 -0.61 -21.38 -0.80
CA GLY A 299 -0.32 -20.54 -1.96
C GLY A 299 1.12 -20.76 -2.40
N LEU A 300 1.36 -21.53 -3.46
CA LEU A 300 2.72 -21.86 -3.90
C LEU A 300 3.12 -21.01 -5.11
N ASP A 301 4.24 -20.29 -5.03
CA ASP A 301 4.81 -19.63 -6.20
C ASP A 301 5.36 -20.66 -7.18
N VAL A 302 4.61 -20.88 -8.26
CA VAL A 302 4.97 -21.78 -9.35
C VAL A 302 5.83 -21.12 -10.41
N LYS A 303 5.76 -19.79 -10.49
CA LYS A 303 6.70 -18.95 -11.23
C LYS A 303 7.18 -17.81 -10.32
N GLY A 304 8.47 -17.81 -9.98
CA GLY A 304 9.12 -16.76 -9.19
C GLY A 304 9.44 -15.50 -10.01
N PRO A 305 9.91 -14.41 -9.36
CA PRO A 305 10.15 -13.13 -10.03
C PRO A 305 11.29 -13.15 -11.04
N GLU A 306 12.25 -14.07 -10.90
CA GLU A 306 13.32 -14.30 -11.90
C GLU A 306 12.85 -15.05 -13.17
N GLY A 307 11.60 -15.52 -13.21
CA GLY A 307 11.01 -16.21 -14.36
C GLY A 307 11.16 -17.73 -14.37
N TYR A 308 11.85 -18.32 -13.38
CA TYR A 308 11.97 -19.78 -13.27
C TYR A 308 10.71 -20.42 -12.71
N VAL A 309 10.50 -21.70 -13.03
CA VAL A 309 9.33 -22.47 -12.58
C VAL A 309 9.66 -23.53 -11.54
N SER A 310 8.70 -23.85 -10.66
CA SER A 310 8.81 -24.92 -9.65
C SER A 310 7.99 -26.17 -10.00
N TYR A 311 7.73 -26.37 -11.30
CA TYR A 311 7.04 -27.51 -11.87
C TYR A 311 7.79 -28.04 -13.11
N ARG A 312 7.75 -29.36 -13.38
CA ARG A 312 8.51 -30.00 -14.47
C ARG A 312 7.70 -30.31 -15.72
N LYS A 313 6.38 -30.46 -15.61
CA LYS A 313 5.48 -30.77 -16.72
C LYS A 313 5.11 -29.48 -17.45
N ASN A 314 6.03 -28.98 -18.29
CA ASN A 314 5.96 -27.67 -18.94
C ASN A 314 6.17 -27.75 -20.46
N ASP A 315 5.39 -28.61 -21.12
CA ASP A 315 5.51 -28.94 -22.55
C ASP A 315 5.20 -27.77 -23.49
N LEU A 316 4.49 -26.74 -23.01
CA LEU A 316 4.09 -25.57 -23.81
C LEU A 316 5.16 -24.47 -23.78
N SER A 317 5.56 -24.04 -22.58
CA SER A 317 6.48 -22.90 -22.42
C SER A 317 7.96 -23.31 -22.41
N LYS A 318 8.26 -24.57 -22.03
CA LYS A 318 9.62 -25.08 -21.79
C LYS A 318 10.45 -24.20 -20.85
N THR A 319 9.78 -23.54 -19.91
CA THR A 319 10.44 -22.61 -18.99
C THR A 319 11.48 -23.33 -18.11
N PRO A 320 12.69 -22.78 -17.93
CA PRO A 320 13.69 -23.38 -17.06
C PRO A 320 13.19 -23.60 -15.62
N TYR A 321 13.47 -24.78 -15.07
CA TYR A 321 13.18 -25.09 -13.67
C TYR A 321 14.07 -24.27 -12.73
N LEU A 322 13.63 -24.03 -11.48
CA LEU A 322 14.32 -23.18 -10.50
C LEU A 322 15.80 -23.55 -10.23
N THR A 323 16.20 -24.80 -10.47
CA THR A 323 17.58 -25.27 -10.33
C THR A 323 18.50 -24.73 -11.42
N ALA A 324 17.97 -24.19 -12.52
CA ALA A 324 18.73 -23.56 -13.59
C ALA A 324 19.19 -22.13 -13.25
N THR A 325 18.85 -21.61 -12.07
CA THR A 325 19.31 -20.30 -11.57
C THR A 325 20.83 -20.15 -11.71
N LYS A 326 21.27 -18.95 -12.13
CA LYS A 326 22.70 -18.60 -12.16
C LYS A 326 23.16 -17.95 -10.85
N ASN A 327 22.24 -17.66 -9.93
CA ASN A 327 22.58 -17.06 -8.65
C ASN A 327 23.21 -18.11 -7.71
N PRO A 328 24.48 -17.96 -7.30
CA PRO A 328 25.16 -18.92 -6.45
C PRO A 328 24.47 -19.09 -5.09
N ASN A 329 23.82 -18.05 -4.59
CA ASN A 329 23.07 -18.10 -3.34
C ASN A 329 21.74 -18.82 -3.46
N LYS A 330 21.28 -19.19 -4.66
CA LYS A 330 20.01 -19.90 -4.90
C LYS A 330 20.21 -21.32 -5.44
N GLN A 331 21.45 -21.79 -5.57
CA GLN A 331 21.73 -23.11 -6.11
C GLN A 331 21.13 -24.23 -5.25
N VAL A 332 20.34 -25.07 -5.90
CA VAL A 332 19.77 -26.30 -5.34
C VAL A 332 20.08 -27.43 -6.32
N LYS A 333 20.41 -28.62 -5.81
CA LYS A 333 20.72 -29.78 -6.65
C LYS A 333 19.52 -30.11 -7.54
N ASP A 334 19.78 -30.32 -8.84
CA ASP A 334 18.80 -30.90 -9.74
C ASP A 334 18.87 -32.43 -9.70
N ASP A 335 17.87 -33.07 -9.13
CA ASP A 335 17.70 -34.52 -9.05
C ASP A 335 16.36 -34.98 -9.68
N GLY A 336 15.73 -34.12 -10.49
CA GLY A 336 14.43 -34.40 -11.09
C GLY A 336 13.23 -34.17 -10.16
N PHE A 337 13.42 -33.63 -8.96
CA PHE A 337 12.31 -33.26 -8.08
C PHE A 337 11.37 -32.25 -8.75
N ASP A 338 10.06 -32.51 -8.67
CA ASP A 338 8.97 -31.62 -9.09
C ASP A 338 8.26 -31.12 -7.84
N LEU A 339 8.55 -29.88 -7.44
CA LEU A 339 8.05 -29.31 -6.19
C LEU A 339 6.52 -29.17 -6.20
N LEU A 340 5.93 -28.67 -7.29
CA LEU A 340 4.48 -28.51 -7.41
C LEU A 340 3.75 -29.85 -7.27
N GLU A 341 4.20 -30.89 -8.00
CA GLU A 341 3.58 -32.22 -7.94
C GLU A 341 3.57 -32.78 -6.51
N VAL A 342 4.69 -32.66 -5.79
CA VAL A 342 4.82 -33.22 -4.44
C VAL A 342 4.02 -32.41 -3.43
N VAL A 343 3.96 -31.08 -3.56
CA VAL A 343 3.09 -30.24 -2.71
C VAL A 343 1.62 -30.61 -2.89
N LEU A 344 1.15 -30.78 -4.13
CA LEU A 344 -0.22 -31.20 -4.42
C LEU A 344 -0.55 -32.54 -3.76
N GLN A 345 0.29 -33.54 -3.99
CA GLN A 345 0.09 -34.88 -3.45
C GLN A 345 0.05 -34.90 -1.91
N GLU A 346 0.92 -34.17 -1.23
CA GLU A 346 0.90 -34.14 0.25
C GLU A 346 -0.24 -33.27 0.80
N ALA A 347 -0.56 -32.14 0.17
CA ALA A 347 -1.63 -31.24 0.61
C ALA A 347 -3.01 -31.90 0.49
N HIS A 348 -3.29 -32.51 -0.66
CA HIS A 348 -4.59 -33.15 -0.94
C HIS A 348 -4.87 -34.35 -0.04
N LYS A 349 -3.84 -35.15 0.33
CA LYS A 349 -3.98 -36.26 1.29
C LYS A 349 -4.62 -35.84 2.62
N ILE A 350 -4.41 -34.60 3.05
CA ILE A 350 -4.92 -34.06 4.31
C ILE A 350 -5.98 -32.96 4.09
N GLY A 351 -6.51 -32.86 2.87
CA GLY A 351 -7.56 -31.92 2.50
C GLY A 351 -7.18 -30.45 2.61
N LEU A 352 -5.92 -30.10 2.30
CA LEU A 352 -5.52 -28.72 2.00
C LEU A 352 -5.62 -28.48 0.49
N LYS A 353 -6.13 -27.33 0.10
CA LYS A 353 -6.09 -26.87 -1.30
C LYS A 353 -4.72 -26.31 -1.66
N VAL A 354 -4.37 -26.30 -2.94
CA VAL A 354 -3.17 -25.66 -3.47
C VAL A 354 -3.54 -24.65 -4.56
N TYR A 355 -3.31 -23.38 -4.24
CA TYR A 355 -3.42 -22.28 -5.19
C TYR A 355 -2.02 -21.97 -5.74
N THR A 356 -1.86 -22.02 -7.07
CA THR A 356 -0.56 -21.79 -7.72
C THR A 356 -0.43 -20.33 -8.15
N SER A 357 0.56 -19.64 -7.60
CA SER A 357 0.87 -18.24 -7.84
C SER A 357 1.89 -18.05 -8.95
N PHE A 358 1.63 -17.09 -9.82
CA PHE A 358 2.51 -16.71 -10.91
C PHE A 358 2.88 -15.24 -10.77
N ASN A 359 4.17 -14.95 -10.78
CA ASN A 359 4.70 -13.59 -10.92
C ASN A 359 4.65 -13.15 -12.39
N PHE A 360 3.51 -12.69 -12.88
CA PHE A 360 3.21 -12.61 -14.32
C PHE A 360 4.19 -11.77 -15.14
N PHE A 361 4.39 -10.50 -14.79
CA PHE A 361 5.16 -9.58 -15.64
C PHE A 361 6.58 -9.33 -15.15
N THR A 362 7.11 -10.13 -14.22
CA THR A 362 8.53 -10.15 -13.88
C THR A 362 9.24 -11.36 -14.48
N GLU A 363 10.39 -11.15 -15.11
CA GLU A 363 11.21 -12.19 -15.77
C GLU A 363 12.69 -12.11 -15.38
N GLY A 364 13.00 -11.51 -14.23
CA GLY A 364 14.37 -11.28 -13.84
C GLY A 364 14.57 -10.53 -12.53
N ASN A 365 15.78 -10.66 -12.00
CA ASN A 365 16.27 -9.90 -10.87
C ASN A 365 17.60 -9.23 -11.26
N ILE A 366 17.54 -7.93 -11.51
CA ILE A 366 18.67 -7.12 -11.98
C ILE A 366 19.75 -7.08 -10.90
N THR A 367 19.35 -7.03 -9.63
CA THR A 367 20.26 -6.91 -8.48
C THR A 367 21.24 -8.07 -8.36
N VAL A 368 20.79 -9.28 -8.70
CA VAL A 368 21.61 -10.49 -8.65
C VAL A 368 21.96 -11.03 -10.03
N ASN A 369 21.63 -10.27 -11.09
CA ASN A 369 21.87 -10.60 -12.49
C ASN A 369 21.41 -12.02 -12.88
N ASP A 370 20.17 -12.37 -12.52
CA ASP A 370 19.60 -13.70 -12.75
C ASP A 370 18.25 -13.61 -13.48
N TYR A 371 18.12 -14.39 -14.55
CA TYR A 371 17.00 -14.34 -15.49
C TYR A 371 16.79 -15.72 -16.10
N ALA A 372 15.57 -16.26 -16.01
CA ALA A 372 15.25 -17.53 -16.65
C ALA A 372 15.27 -17.41 -18.18
N ILE A 373 14.62 -16.37 -18.72
CA ILE A 373 14.43 -16.22 -20.18
C ILE A 373 14.70 -14.81 -20.71
N LEU A 374 14.69 -13.77 -19.86
CA LEU A 374 14.76 -12.38 -20.33
C LEU A 374 16.06 -12.06 -21.09
N HIS A 375 17.13 -12.79 -20.82
CA HIS A 375 18.40 -12.62 -21.54
C HIS A 375 18.33 -12.99 -23.03
N GLU A 376 17.38 -13.86 -23.41
CA GLU A 376 17.08 -14.25 -24.79
C GLU A 376 15.99 -13.35 -25.42
N HIS A 377 15.21 -12.65 -24.59
CA HIS A 377 14.09 -11.79 -24.98
C HIS A 377 14.27 -10.34 -24.51
N LYS A 378 15.42 -9.73 -24.82
CA LYS A 378 15.75 -8.36 -24.37
C LYS A 378 14.82 -7.27 -24.92
N ASP A 379 14.05 -7.58 -25.95
CA ASP A 379 13.00 -6.74 -26.53
C ASP A 379 11.71 -6.74 -25.70
N TRP A 380 11.51 -7.73 -24.82
CA TRP A 380 10.38 -7.77 -23.88
C TRP A 380 10.59 -6.86 -22.67
N GLU A 381 11.84 -6.52 -22.35
CA GLU A 381 12.21 -5.67 -21.22
C GLU A 381 11.55 -4.30 -21.32
N GLU A 382 11.06 -3.80 -20.18
CA GLU A 382 10.40 -2.50 -20.14
C GLU A 382 11.34 -1.33 -20.49
N ILE A 383 10.75 -0.30 -21.11
CA ILE A 383 11.36 1.01 -21.29
C ILE A 383 10.78 1.97 -20.27
N VAL A 384 11.65 2.60 -19.49
CA VAL A 384 11.28 3.49 -18.38
C VAL A 384 11.63 4.94 -18.65
N GLN A 385 10.84 5.85 -18.09
CA GLN A 385 11.08 7.29 -18.05
C GLN A 385 11.19 7.77 -16.59
N ARG A 386 12.38 7.71 -15.98
CA ARG A 386 12.54 7.96 -14.53
C ARG A 386 13.00 9.38 -14.17
N PRO A 387 12.63 9.90 -12.98
CA PRO A 387 13.15 11.16 -12.42
C PRO A 387 14.67 11.24 -12.43
N GLU A 388 15.34 10.17 -11.99
CA GLU A 388 16.81 10.12 -11.87
C GLU A 388 17.53 10.27 -13.22
N ASP A 389 16.86 9.88 -14.30
CA ASP A 389 17.36 9.91 -15.68
C ASP A 389 16.86 11.13 -16.47
N LYS A 390 16.20 12.10 -15.81
CA LYS A 390 15.69 13.35 -16.40
C LYS A 390 14.81 13.11 -17.63
N GLY A 391 13.94 12.10 -17.55
CA GLY A 391 12.99 11.76 -18.60
C GLY A 391 13.55 11.08 -19.83
N LYS A 392 14.81 10.63 -19.81
CA LYS A 392 15.32 9.76 -20.88
C LYS A 392 14.57 8.43 -20.87
N LEU A 393 14.18 7.98 -22.06
CA LEU A 393 13.62 6.66 -22.28
C LEU A 393 14.76 5.64 -22.36
N LEU A 394 14.85 4.77 -21.37
CA LEU A 394 15.93 3.78 -21.24
C LEU A 394 15.34 2.42 -20.90
N LYS A 395 16.00 1.33 -21.29
CA LYS A 395 15.70 0.02 -20.68
C LYS A 395 15.92 0.08 -19.17
N ILE A 396 15.14 -0.65 -18.38
CA ILE A 396 15.32 -0.64 -16.93
C ILE A 396 16.75 -1.01 -16.53
N THR A 397 17.39 -1.98 -17.19
CA THR A 397 18.80 -2.35 -16.96
C THR A 397 19.81 -1.25 -17.31
N GLU A 398 19.46 -0.35 -18.22
CA GLU A 398 20.31 0.76 -18.67
C GLU A 398 20.07 2.06 -17.88
N SER A 399 18.93 2.16 -17.20
CA SER A 399 18.55 3.28 -16.33
C SER A 399 19.50 3.45 -15.14
N THR A 400 19.48 4.62 -14.50
CA THR A 400 20.23 4.84 -13.27
C THR A 400 19.82 3.82 -12.19
N ARG A 401 18.52 3.51 -12.06
CA ARG A 401 18.03 2.50 -11.11
C ARG A 401 18.63 1.12 -11.40
N GLY A 402 18.60 0.67 -12.66
CA GLY A 402 19.14 -0.65 -13.05
C GLY A 402 20.64 -0.76 -12.79
N LYS A 403 21.42 0.27 -13.13
CA LYS A 403 22.86 0.31 -12.86
C LYS A 403 23.20 0.28 -11.38
N GLU A 404 22.42 0.95 -10.54
CA GLU A 404 22.63 0.92 -9.09
C GLU A 404 22.16 -0.40 -8.47
N ALA A 405 21.10 -1.01 -9.01
CA ALA A 405 20.66 -2.36 -8.64
C ALA A 405 21.73 -3.40 -8.96
N ALA A 406 22.31 -3.38 -10.17
CA ALA A 406 23.38 -4.29 -10.58
C ALA A 406 24.66 -4.18 -9.72
N LYS A 407 24.83 -3.06 -9.01
CA LYS A 407 25.90 -2.85 -8.00
C LYS A 407 25.49 -3.29 -6.59
N GLY A 408 24.32 -3.90 -6.43
CA GLY A 408 23.78 -4.33 -5.14
C GLY A 408 23.28 -3.20 -4.22
N LYS A 409 23.12 -1.97 -4.71
CA LYS A 409 22.73 -0.83 -3.85
C LYS A 409 21.24 -0.77 -3.55
N LEU A 410 20.43 -1.42 -4.36
CA LEU A 410 18.98 -1.51 -4.22
C LEU A 410 18.45 -2.78 -4.89
N LEU A 411 17.24 -3.19 -4.52
CA LEU A 411 16.52 -4.29 -5.17
C LEU A 411 15.78 -3.77 -6.42
N ALA A 412 16.01 -4.40 -7.57
CA ALA A 412 15.22 -4.17 -8.78
C ALA A 412 14.95 -5.49 -9.49
N LEU A 413 13.67 -5.74 -9.76
CA LEU A 413 13.23 -6.81 -10.65
C LEU A 413 13.16 -6.29 -12.07
N ALA A 414 13.32 -7.17 -13.05
CA ALA A 414 13.14 -6.85 -14.45
C ALA A 414 11.71 -7.19 -14.85
N PHE A 415 10.92 -6.15 -15.15
CA PHE A 415 9.58 -6.32 -15.69
C PHE A 415 9.61 -6.41 -17.21
N VAL A 416 8.69 -7.20 -17.75
CA VAL A 416 8.40 -7.29 -19.18
C VAL A 416 7.12 -6.50 -19.51
N ASN A 417 7.05 -5.95 -20.72
CA ASN A 417 5.98 -5.05 -21.12
C ASN A 417 4.60 -5.75 -21.19
N PRO A 418 3.62 -5.39 -20.34
CA PRO A 418 2.28 -5.96 -20.38
C PRO A 418 1.50 -5.68 -21.66
N SER A 419 1.85 -4.64 -22.41
CA SER A 419 1.23 -4.31 -23.71
C SER A 419 1.73 -5.20 -24.86
N ASN A 420 2.84 -5.93 -24.66
CA ASN A 420 3.39 -6.82 -25.67
C ASN A 420 2.57 -8.13 -25.73
N LYS A 421 1.97 -8.42 -26.89
CA LYS A 421 1.13 -9.61 -27.08
C LYS A 421 1.91 -10.92 -27.00
N GLU A 422 3.16 -10.96 -27.46
CA GLU A 422 4.01 -12.15 -27.33
C GLU A 422 4.29 -12.46 -25.85
N VAL A 423 4.54 -11.43 -25.04
CA VAL A 423 4.69 -11.58 -23.59
C VAL A 423 3.42 -12.12 -22.96
N GLN A 424 2.25 -11.54 -23.29
CA GLN A 424 0.96 -12.02 -22.78
C GLN A 424 0.71 -13.49 -23.15
N ASP A 425 0.93 -13.84 -24.42
CA ASP A 425 0.70 -15.19 -24.94
C ASP A 425 1.62 -16.20 -24.28
N PHE A 426 2.89 -15.84 -24.07
CA PHE A 426 3.84 -16.69 -23.37
C PHE A 426 3.47 -16.91 -21.89
N GLN A 427 2.97 -15.88 -21.18
CA GLN A 427 2.46 -16.09 -19.82
C GLN A 427 1.23 -17.01 -19.81
N LEU A 428 0.36 -16.95 -20.82
CA LEU A 428 -0.80 -17.85 -20.93
C LEU A 428 -0.39 -19.31 -21.17
N LEU A 429 0.69 -19.56 -21.93
CA LEU A 429 1.24 -20.92 -22.09
C LEU A 429 1.64 -21.52 -20.74
N ARG A 430 2.27 -20.74 -19.86
CA ARG A 430 2.64 -21.17 -18.50
C ARG A 430 1.44 -21.46 -17.61
N VAL A 431 0.37 -20.66 -17.74
CA VAL A 431 -0.87 -20.92 -17.00
C VAL A 431 -1.56 -22.19 -17.55
N GLU A 432 -1.64 -22.35 -18.88
CA GLU A 432 -2.31 -23.49 -19.51
C GLU A 432 -1.61 -24.80 -19.18
N GLU A 433 -0.28 -24.86 -19.24
CA GLU A 433 0.44 -26.10 -18.94
C GLU A 433 0.26 -26.53 -17.48
N VAL A 434 0.15 -25.58 -16.53
CA VAL A 434 -0.13 -25.92 -15.13
C VAL A 434 -1.56 -26.45 -14.97
N LEU A 435 -2.56 -25.78 -15.54
CA LEU A 435 -3.96 -26.23 -15.51
C LEU A 435 -4.14 -27.61 -16.16
N LYS A 436 -3.49 -27.82 -17.30
CA LYS A 436 -3.48 -29.08 -18.05
C LYS A 436 -2.85 -30.21 -17.22
N ASN A 437 -1.64 -29.99 -16.73
CA ASN A 437 -0.78 -31.09 -16.26
C ASN A 437 -0.88 -31.38 -14.75
N TYR A 438 -1.48 -30.49 -13.95
CA TYR A 438 -1.54 -30.60 -12.48
C TYR A 438 -2.97 -30.43 -11.95
N ASP A 439 -3.30 -31.18 -10.90
CA ASP A 439 -4.62 -31.12 -10.26
C ASP A 439 -4.69 -29.97 -9.23
N ILE A 440 -4.54 -28.74 -9.70
CA ILE A 440 -4.51 -27.56 -8.82
C ILE A 440 -5.92 -27.14 -8.39
N ASP A 441 -6.02 -26.39 -7.29
CA ASP A 441 -7.28 -25.84 -6.79
C ASP A 441 -7.52 -24.40 -7.24
N GLY A 442 -6.51 -23.75 -7.82
CA GLY A 442 -6.68 -22.43 -8.43
C GLY A 442 -5.39 -21.73 -8.82
N ILE A 443 -5.55 -20.62 -9.54
CA ILE A 443 -4.49 -19.73 -10.01
C ILE A 443 -4.49 -18.45 -9.16
N VAL A 444 -3.31 -17.97 -8.76
CA VAL A 444 -3.15 -16.65 -8.14
C VAL A 444 -2.35 -15.73 -9.05
N LEU A 445 -2.91 -14.55 -9.29
CA LEU A 445 -2.24 -13.45 -9.97
C LEU A 445 -1.34 -12.72 -8.98
N ASP A 446 -0.01 -12.87 -9.09
CA ASP A 446 0.97 -12.02 -8.44
C ASP A 446 1.76 -11.23 -9.50
N ARG A 447 2.16 -10.00 -9.16
CA ARG A 447 2.85 -9.06 -10.07
C ARG A 447 2.23 -9.01 -11.48
N CYS A 448 0.91 -9.20 -11.57
CA CYS A 448 0.11 -9.06 -12.79
C CYS A 448 -0.22 -7.58 -13.00
N ARG A 449 0.84 -6.78 -13.19
CA ARG A 449 0.85 -5.33 -13.19
C ARG A 449 2.06 -4.80 -13.94
N TYR A 450 2.07 -3.51 -14.26
CA TYR A 450 3.30 -2.81 -14.64
C TYR A 450 4.21 -2.62 -13.42
N ASP A 451 5.52 -2.37 -13.63
CA ASP A 451 6.47 -2.09 -12.55
C ASP A 451 6.01 -0.93 -11.66
N ASN A 452 5.84 0.26 -12.25
CA ASN A 452 5.39 1.47 -11.59
C ASN A 452 4.89 2.51 -12.61
N LEU A 453 4.65 3.76 -12.17
CA LEU A 453 4.11 4.81 -13.03
C LEU A 453 5.01 5.11 -14.24
N TYR A 454 6.33 4.94 -14.08
CA TYR A 454 7.37 5.27 -15.05
C TYR A 454 7.61 4.18 -16.10
N ALA A 455 6.84 3.10 -16.07
CA ALA A 455 6.86 2.02 -17.05
C ALA A 455 5.45 1.81 -17.62
N ASP A 456 5.25 1.44 -18.88
CA ASP A 456 6.25 1.19 -19.92
C ASP A 456 6.10 2.25 -21.03
N PHE A 457 7.21 2.75 -21.56
CA PHE A 457 7.27 3.79 -22.60
C PHE A 457 7.92 3.30 -23.90
N SER A 458 7.90 1.98 -24.13
CA SER A 458 8.41 1.39 -25.36
C SER A 458 7.52 1.74 -26.56
N HIS A 459 8.04 1.53 -27.77
CA HIS A 459 7.24 1.69 -28.99
C HIS A 459 6.01 0.76 -29.02
N VAL A 460 6.11 -0.43 -28.42
CA VAL A 460 4.99 -1.38 -28.29
C VAL A 460 3.86 -0.76 -27.48
N THR A 461 4.18 -0.15 -26.32
CA THR A 461 3.16 0.51 -25.50
C THR A 461 2.65 1.80 -26.12
N ARG A 462 3.53 2.57 -26.79
CA ARG A 462 3.12 3.75 -27.55
C ARG A 462 2.05 3.40 -28.58
N ASN A 463 2.29 2.39 -29.41
CA ASN A 463 1.36 1.98 -30.47
C ASN A 463 0.03 1.49 -29.87
N ALA A 464 0.09 0.68 -28.80
CA ALA A 464 -1.13 0.22 -28.12
C ALA A 464 -1.93 1.38 -27.50
N PHE A 465 -1.26 2.42 -27.01
CA PHE A 465 -1.92 3.62 -26.49
C PHE A 465 -2.50 4.50 -27.60
N GLU A 466 -1.82 4.61 -28.73
CA GLU A 466 -2.32 5.28 -29.93
C GLU A 466 -3.62 4.61 -30.41
N GLU A 467 -3.63 3.28 -30.54
CA GLU A 467 -4.85 2.51 -30.87
C GLU A 467 -5.97 2.68 -29.83
N TYR A 468 -5.62 2.82 -28.54
CA TYR A 468 -6.60 3.11 -27.48
C TYR A 468 -7.23 4.49 -27.69
N LEU A 469 -6.42 5.52 -27.97
CA LEU A 469 -6.89 6.88 -28.18
C LEU A 469 -7.71 7.03 -29.47
N GLU A 470 -7.33 6.34 -30.55
CA GLU A 470 -8.06 6.34 -31.82
C GLU A 470 -9.50 5.85 -31.65
N LYS A 471 -9.73 4.84 -30.78
CA LYS A 471 -11.09 4.36 -30.43
C LYS A 471 -11.94 5.41 -29.72
N GLU A 472 -11.30 6.38 -29.06
CA GLU A 472 -11.95 7.53 -28.43
C GLU A 472 -11.99 8.76 -29.37
N GLY A 473 -11.55 8.64 -30.62
CA GLY A 473 -11.47 9.76 -31.57
C GLY A 473 -10.37 10.78 -31.24
N LYS A 474 -9.33 10.36 -30.51
CA LYS A 474 -8.18 11.19 -30.11
C LYS A 474 -6.93 10.78 -30.90
N ILE A 475 -6.02 11.73 -31.10
CA ILE A 475 -4.77 11.54 -31.85
C ILE A 475 -3.60 11.72 -30.90
N LEU A 476 -2.66 10.77 -30.91
CA LEU A 476 -1.42 10.86 -30.14
C LEU A 476 -0.36 11.59 -30.96
N GLU A 477 0.05 12.79 -30.53
CA GLU A 477 0.99 13.62 -31.31
C GLU A 477 2.40 13.60 -30.72
N ASN A 478 2.52 13.77 -29.40
CA ASN A 478 3.78 14.02 -28.71
C ASN A 478 4.02 13.00 -27.59
N PHE A 479 4.19 11.72 -27.93
CA PHE A 479 4.56 10.69 -26.94
C PHE A 479 6.03 10.84 -26.49
N PRO A 480 6.37 10.77 -25.18
CA PRO A 480 5.50 10.42 -24.05
C PRO A 480 4.75 11.61 -23.42
N ALA A 481 5.07 12.85 -23.81
CA ALA A 481 4.57 14.06 -23.17
C ALA A 481 3.03 14.19 -23.15
N ASP A 482 2.33 13.65 -24.15
CA ASP A 482 0.87 13.60 -24.17
C ASP A 482 0.29 12.72 -23.06
N ALA A 483 0.98 11.65 -22.66
CA ALA A 483 0.65 10.88 -21.46
C ALA A 483 1.17 11.59 -20.21
N PHE A 484 2.50 11.64 -20.05
CA PHE A 484 3.23 12.56 -19.17
C PHE A 484 4.72 12.52 -19.50
N LYS A 485 5.44 13.58 -19.13
CA LYS A 485 6.90 13.62 -19.20
C LYS A 485 7.54 13.83 -17.84
N ILE A 486 8.81 13.45 -17.74
CA ILE A 486 9.69 13.91 -16.67
C ILE A 486 10.53 15.04 -17.25
N ASP A 487 10.51 16.21 -16.62
CA ASP A 487 11.27 17.37 -17.09
C ASP A 487 12.76 17.30 -16.70
N LYS A 488 13.50 18.37 -17.01
CA LYS A 488 14.96 18.41 -16.79
C LYS A 488 15.32 18.46 -15.31
N GLU A 489 14.36 18.88 -14.48
CA GLU A 489 14.41 18.98 -13.03
C GLU A 489 14.02 17.65 -12.37
N GLY A 490 13.60 16.64 -13.14
CA GLY A 490 13.17 15.34 -12.63
C GLY A 490 11.71 15.31 -12.16
N THR A 491 10.92 16.34 -12.51
CA THR A 491 9.53 16.48 -12.07
C THR A 491 8.57 15.88 -13.09
N LEU A 492 7.54 15.19 -12.60
CA LEU A 492 6.45 14.70 -13.44
C LEU A 492 5.55 15.86 -13.89
N VAL A 493 5.41 16.01 -15.21
CA VAL A 493 4.49 16.95 -15.85
C VAL A 493 3.40 16.14 -16.56
N LYS A 494 2.18 16.17 -16.02
CA LYS A 494 1.01 15.51 -16.58
C LYS A 494 0.74 16.02 -18.01
N GLY A 495 0.54 15.11 -18.95
CA GLY A 495 0.16 15.41 -20.33
C GLY A 495 -1.35 15.59 -20.50
N GLN A 496 -1.77 15.98 -21.70
CA GLN A 496 -3.18 16.18 -22.03
C GLN A 496 -4.03 14.90 -21.90
N PHE A 497 -3.41 13.72 -22.05
CA PHE A 497 -4.02 12.40 -21.97
C PHE A 497 -3.55 11.61 -20.74
N PHE A 498 -3.17 12.30 -19.65
CA PHE A 498 -2.71 11.62 -18.44
C PHE A 498 -3.73 10.63 -17.88
N LYS A 499 -5.02 10.98 -17.85
CA LYS A 499 -6.09 10.09 -17.32
C LYS A 499 -6.34 8.89 -18.22
N GLU A 500 -6.33 9.12 -19.52
CA GLU A 500 -6.43 8.11 -20.56
C GLU A 500 -5.25 7.15 -20.49
N TRP A 501 -4.03 7.65 -20.25
CA TRP A 501 -2.84 6.83 -20.05
C TRP A 501 -2.99 5.88 -18.84
N ILE A 502 -3.44 6.41 -17.70
CA ILE A 502 -3.68 5.59 -16.50
C ILE A 502 -4.79 4.55 -16.77
N THR A 503 -5.86 4.96 -17.44
CA THR A 503 -6.99 4.09 -17.78
C THR A 503 -6.59 3.00 -18.77
N PHE A 504 -5.88 3.35 -19.83
CA PHE A 504 -5.33 2.43 -20.83
C PHE A 504 -4.47 1.34 -20.18
N ARG A 505 -3.52 1.70 -19.32
CA ARG A 505 -2.66 0.71 -18.63
C ARG A 505 -3.47 -0.24 -17.77
N SER A 506 -4.47 0.29 -17.05
CA SER A 506 -5.41 -0.51 -16.27
C SER A 506 -6.26 -1.44 -17.14
N GLN A 507 -6.72 -0.95 -18.31
CA GLN A 507 -7.45 -1.76 -19.28
C GLN A 507 -6.58 -2.89 -19.85
N THR A 508 -5.30 -2.64 -20.15
CA THR A 508 -4.37 -3.67 -20.63
C THR A 508 -4.27 -4.85 -19.66
N ILE A 509 -4.20 -4.59 -18.36
CA ILE A 509 -4.20 -5.65 -17.34
C ILE A 509 -5.59 -6.29 -17.21
N CYS A 510 -6.67 -5.50 -17.25
CA CYS A 510 -8.03 -6.04 -17.24
C CYS A 510 -8.26 -7.06 -18.37
N ASP A 511 -7.90 -6.70 -19.60
CA ASP A 511 -8.02 -7.56 -20.77
C ASP A 511 -7.21 -8.84 -20.61
N PHE A 512 -5.95 -8.72 -20.16
CA PHE A 512 -5.08 -9.88 -19.95
C PHE A 512 -5.64 -10.84 -18.89
N THR A 513 -6.14 -10.32 -17.77
CA THR A 513 -6.75 -11.15 -16.72
C THR A 513 -8.07 -11.78 -17.18
N GLY A 514 -8.81 -11.14 -18.09
CA GLY A 514 -9.98 -11.75 -18.75
C GLY A 514 -9.60 -12.96 -19.62
N ARG A 515 -8.44 -12.93 -20.28
CA ARG A 515 -7.91 -14.09 -21.01
C ARG A 515 -7.54 -15.23 -20.07
N ILE A 516 -6.94 -14.93 -18.91
CA ILE A 516 -6.66 -15.93 -17.88
C ILE A 516 -7.97 -16.53 -17.34
N ARG A 517 -8.97 -15.69 -17.03
CA ARG A 517 -10.30 -16.14 -16.58
C ARG A 517 -10.93 -17.13 -17.55
N SER A 518 -10.91 -16.81 -18.84
CA SER A 518 -11.43 -17.67 -19.91
C SER A 518 -10.71 -19.03 -19.93
N LEU A 519 -9.40 -19.03 -19.76
CA LEU A 519 -8.60 -20.26 -19.68
C LEU A 519 -8.94 -21.08 -18.43
N VAL A 520 -9.07 -20.44 -17.25
CA VAL A 520 -9.48 -21.15 -16.02
C VAL A 520 -10.91 -21.69 -16.16
N ASP A 521 -11.83 -20.99 -16.83
CA ASP A 521 -13.22 -21.46 -17.05
C ASP A 521 -13.30 -22.68 -17.99
N LYS A 522 -12.43 -22.72 -19.00
CA LYS A 522 -12.24 -23.92 -19.83
C LYS A 522 -11.87 -25.12 -18.94
N TYR A 523 -10.84 -25.00 -18.11
CA TYR A 523 -10.40 -26.10 -17.24
C TYR A 523 -11.32 -26.37 -16.04
N LYS A 524 -12.14 -25.41 -15.62
CA LYS A 524 -13.27 -25.66 -14.70
C LYS A 524 -14.23 -26.68 -15.29
N THR A 525 -14.54 -26.54 -16.57
CA THR A 525 -15.46 -27.43 -17.29
C THR A 525 -14.81 -28.77 -17.61
N GLU A 526 -13.53 -28.77 -17.99
CA GLU A 526 -12.83 -29.97 -18.44
C GLU A 526 -12.29 -30.85 -17.29
N LYS A 527 -11.97 -30.28 -16.13
CA LYS A 527 -11.17 -30.97 -15.10
C LYS A 527 -11.67 -30.81 -13.67
N ASN A 528 -11.81 -29.58 -13.19
CA ASN A 528 -12.14 -29.31 -11.78
C ASN A 528 -13.12 -28.13 -11.65
N PRO A 529 -14.43 -28.37 -11.41
CA PRO A 529 -15.44 -27.31 -11.35
C PRO A 529 -15.25 -26.33 -10.18
N ASP A 530 -14.46 -26.72 -9.17
CA ASP A 530 -14.17 -25.90 -7.99
C ASP A 530 -12.94 -25.00 -8.16
N LEU A 531 -12.22 -25.08 -9.29
CA LEU A 531 -11.03 -24.26 -9.57
C LEU A 531 -11.29 -22.79 -9.26
N LYS A 532 -10.34 -22.14 -8.59
CA LYS A 532 -10.43 -20.72 -8.25
C LYS A 532 -9.44 -19.88 -9.05
N MET A 533 -9.77 -18.61 -9.19
CA MET A 533 -8.84 -17.57 -9.62
C MET A 533 -8.81 -16.49 -8.57
N ALA A 534 -7.62 -16.11 -8.10
CA ALA A 534 -7.45 -15.07 -7.10
C ALA A 534 -6.33 -14.13 -7.51
N ALA A 535 -6.18 -13.03 -6.78
CA ALA A 535 -5.03 -12.14 -6.92
C ALA A 535 -4.44 -11.82 -5.56
N TYR A 536 -3.14 -11.58 -5.54
CA TYR A 536 -2.46 -10.92 -4.44
C TYR A 536 -2.08 -9.50 -4.89
N VAL A 537 -2.50 -8.49 -4.12
CA VAL A 537 -2.28 -7.07 -4.45
C VAL A 537 -1.88 -6.28 -3.22
N GLY A 538 -1.35 -5.08 -3.43
CA GLY A 538 -1.05 -4.14 -2.35
C GLY A 538 -2.30 -3.50 -1.78
N SER A 539 -2.36 -3.28 -0.46
CA SER A 539 -3.54 -2.67 0.16
C SER A 539 -3.66 -1.15 -0.07
N TRP A 540 -2.61 -0.51 -0.60
CA TRP A 540 -2.50 0.95 -0.84
C TRP A 540 -3.22 1.39 -2.13
N TYR A 541 -4.51 1.06 -2.24
CA TYR A 541 -5.30 1.33 -3.46
C TYR A 541 -5.23 2.78 -3.92
N GLU A 542 -5.17 3.72 -2.98
CA GLU A 542 -5.18 5.17 -3.20
C GLU A 542 -4.07 5.68 -4.13
N VAL A 543 -3.01 4.89 -4.32
CA VAL A 543 -1.93 5.16 -5.30
C VAL A 543 -1.63 3.96 -6.21
N TYR A 544 -2.45 2.90 -6.17
CA TYR A 544 -2.19 1.65 -6.90
C TYR A 544 -2.36 1.77 -8.42
N TYR A 545 -3.05 2.81 -8.88
CA TYR A 545 -3.14 3.17 -10.30
C TYR A 545 -1.76 3.32 -10.96
N GLN A 546 -0.72 3.66 -10.18
CA GLN A 546 0.65 3.76 -10.65
C GLN A 546 1.18 2.43 -11.21
N ASN A 547 0.64 1.30 -10.76
CA ASN A 547 1.00 -0.02 -11.26
C ASN A 547 0.12 -0.47 -12.45
N GLY A 548 -0.78 0.38 -12.93
CA GLY A 548 -1.67 0.10 -14.07
C GLY A 548 -2.68 -1.00 -13.77
N VAL A 549 -3.27 -1.01 -12.56
CA VAL A 549 -4.21 -2.05 -12.13
C VAL A 549 -5.38 -1.45 -11.36
N ASN A 550 -6.60 -1.90 -11.67
CA ASN A 550 -7.81 -1.60 -10.91
C ASN A 550 -8.45 -2.86 -10.31
N TRP A 551 -8.09 -3.21 -9.08
CA TRP A 551 -8.73 -4.34 -8.36
C TRP A 551 -10.00 -3.94 -7.59
N ALA A 552 -10.41 -2.67 -7.60
CA ALA A 552 -11.69 -2.29 -7.01
C ALA A 552 -12.85 -2.76 -7.89
N SER A 553 -14.05 -2.82 -7.33
CA SER A 553 -15.27 -3.12 -8.07
C SER A 553 -15.55 -2.06 -9.13
N ASN A 554 -16.11 -2.45 -10.27
CA ASN A 554 -16.68 -1.49 -11.23
C ASN A 554 -17.89 -0.71 -10.66
N GLN A 555 -18.46 -1.15 -9.53
CA GLN A 555 -19.53 -0.46 -8.80
C GLN A 555 -19.00 0.52 -7.74
N PHE A 556 -17.69 0.53 -7.47
CA PHE A 556 -17.10 1.45 -6.51
C PHE A 556 -17.32 2.89 -6.97
N LYS A 557 -17.83 3.74 -6.08
CA LYS A 557 -18.00 5.17 -6.32
C LYS A 557 -17.13 5.91 -5.34
N TYR A 558 -16.14 6.63 -5.86
CA TYR A 558 -15.27 7.45 -5.04
C TYR A 558 -16.08 8.53 -4.29
N ASP A 559 -15.64 8.82 -3.07
CA ASP A 559 -16.22 9.82 -2.18
C ASP A 559 -15.06 10.56 -1.52
N ASP A 560 -15.06 11.90 -1.56
CA ASP A 560 -13.93 12.73 -1.12
C ASP A 560 -13.51 12.50 0.33
N ARG A 561 -14.42 11.94 1.15
CA ARG A 561 -14.13 11.54 2.54
C ARG A 561 -13.13 10.41 2.67
N LEU A 562 -12.81 9.70 1.59
CA LEU A 562 -11.72 8.73 1.54
C LEU A 562 -10.34 9.38 1.33
N SER A 563 -10.31 10.62 0.84
CA SER A 563 -9.12 11.46 0.71
C SER A 563 -7.99 10.81 -0.10
N PHE A 564 -8.31 10.30 -1.30
CA PHE A 564 -7.30 9.77 -2.21
C PHE A 564 -6.50 10.92 -2.85
N PRO A 565 -5.16 10.82 -2.96
CA PRO A 565 -4.34 11.96 -3.40
C PRO A 565 -4.59 12.41 -4.85
N ASP A 566 -4.94 11.49 -5.74
CA ASP A 566 -5.31 11.77 -7.14
C ASP A 566 -6.75 11.31 -7.40
N SER A 567 -7.70 11.88 -6.64
CA SER A 567 -9.13 11.56 -6.70
C SER A 567 -9.72 11.58 -8.11
N GLU A 568 -9.20 12.45 -8.98
CA GLU A 568 -9.64 12.61 -10.37
C GLU A 568 -9.45 11.38 -11.27
N ILE A 569 -8.65 10.40 -10.83
CA ILE A 569 -8.41 9.13 -11.54
C ILE A 569 -9.59 8.18 -11.34
N TYR A 570 -10.23 8.21 -10.17
CA TYR A 570 -11.24 7.24 -9.74
C TYR A 570 -12.64 7.57 -10.28
N GLY A 571 -12.70 7.86 -11.57
CA GLY A 571 -13.92 8.12 -12.33
C GLY A 571 -14.49 6.89 -13.03
N GLU A 572 -15.59 7.09 -13.76
CA GLU A 572 -16.33 6.01 -14.43
C GLU A 572 -15.48 5.21 -15.42
N ASN A 573 -14.61 5.89 -16.19
CA ASN A 573 -13.75 5.23 -17.17
C ASN A 573 -12.73 4.29 -16.50
N TYR A 574 -12.10 4.72 -15.41
CA TYR A 574 -11.19 3.87 -14.65
C TYR A 574 -11.94 2.71 -13.99
N ASN A 575 -13.15 2.93 -13.48
CA ASN A 575 -13.96 1.85 -12.89
C ASN A 575 -14.28 0.72 -13.89
N LYS A 576 -14.43 1.03 -15.18
CA LYS A 576 -14.68 0.04 -16.23
C LYS A 576 -13.50 -0.93 -16.43
N THR A 577 -12.29 -0.54 -16.04
CA THR A 577 -11.09 -1.38 -16.12
C THR A 577 -10.94 -2.33 -14.92
N SER A 578 -11.97 -2.45 -14.07
CA SER A 578 -11.98 -3.40 -12.96
C SER A 578 -11.83 -4.83 -13.46
N TYR A 579 -10.85 -5.55 -12.93
CA TYR A 579 -10.71 -6.99 -13.12
C TYR A 579 -11.24 -7.82 -11.94
N LEU A 580 -11.93 -7.19 -10.98
CA LEU A 580 -12.45 -7.88 -9.79
C LEU A 580 -13.40 -9.02 -10.17
N ASN A 581 -14.19 -8.86 -11.23
CA ASN A 581 -15.14 -9.86 -11.71
C ASN A 581 -14.46 -11.13 -12.29
N ASN A 582 -13.15 -11.09 -12.57
CA ASN A 582 -12.39 -12.26 -12.97
C ASN A 582 -11.99 -13.13 -11.77
N LEU A 583 -12.10 -12.61 -10.55
CA LEU A 583 -11.59 -13.23 -9.33
C LEU A 583 -12.71 -13.89 -8.52
N ASP A 584 -12.41 -15.05 -7.96
CA ASP A 584 -13.22 -15.74 -6.97
C ASP A 584 -12.95 -15.24 -5.53
N PHE A 585 -11.72 -14.75 -5.24
CA PHE A 585 -11.37 -14.05 -4.00
C PHE A 585 -10.12 -13.17 -4.18
N LEU A 586 -9.89 -12.23 -3.26
CA LEU A 586 -8.77 -11.29 -3.29
C LEU A 586 -7.95 -11.35 -2.00
N MET A 587 -6.62 -11.31 -2.11
CA MET A 587 -5.69 -11.16 -0.99
C MET A 587 -5.03 -9.79 -1.06
N ILE A 588 -5.11 -9.00 0.01
CA ILE A 588 -4.49 -7.67 0.08
C ILE A 588 -3.33 -7.64 1.08
N GLY A 589 -2.18 -7.13 0.66
CA GLY A 589 -0.97 -6.97 1.48
C GLY A 589 -1.15 -5.95 2.60
N THR A 590 -1.64 -6.39 3.76
CA THR A 590 -1.81 -5.59 4.97
C THR A 590 -0.63 -5.78 5.92
N TYR A 591 0.58 -5.49 5.44
CA TYR A 591 1.85 -5.73 6.12
C TYR A 591 2.14 -4.69 7.23
N TYR A 592 1.14 -4.43 8.04
CA TYR A 592 1.17 -3.45 9.13
C TYR A 592 1.37 -4.12 10.48
N LYS A 593 1.93 -3.36 11.42
CA LYS A 593 2.36 -3.88 12.73
C LYS A 593 1.26 -3.80 13.79
N THR A 594 0.16 -3.09 13.50
CA THR A 594 -0.91 -2.84 14.46
C THR A 594 -2.26 -3.37 13.97
N PRO A 595 -3.11 -3.90 14.86
CA PRO A 595 -4.50 -4.24 14.52
C PRO A 595 -5.28 -3.08 13.89
N LYS A 596 -5.02 -1.86 14.37
CA LYS A 596 -5.67 -0.63 13.90
C LYS A 596 -5.38 -0.37 12.42
N GLU A 597 -4.11 -0.38 12.03
CA GLU A 597 -3.72 -0.18 10.63
C GLU A 597 -4.20 -1.33 9.73
N VAL A 598 -4.09 -2.58 10.18
CA VAL A 598 -4.65 -3.72 9.43
C VAL A 598 -6.15 -3.56 9.19
N ASN A 599 -6.92 -3.21 10.23
CA ASN A 599 -8.36 -3.01 10.11
C ASN A 599 -8.73 -1.86 9.18
N ARG A 600 -7.94 -0.77 9.19
CA ARG A 600 -8.10 0.36 8.28
C ARG A 600 -8.06 -0.12 6.84
N TYR A 601 -7.00 -0.82 6.44
CA TYR A 601 -6.82 -1.22 5.04
C TYR A 601 -7.72 -2.38 4.62
N ILE A 602 -8.10 -3.26 5.54
CA ILE A 602 -9.16 -4.26 5.27
C ILE A 602 -10.50 -3.57 5.03
N THR A 603 -10.84 -2.56 5.84
CA THR A 603 -12.08 -1.80 5.65
C THR A 603 -12.04 -1.06 4.31
N LEU A 604 -10.91 -0.43 3.97
CA LEU A 604 -10.74 0.21 2.67
C LEU A 604 -10.92 -0.81 1.53
N GLY A 605 -10.28 -1.98 1.65
CA GLY A 605 -10.45 -3.08 0.69
C GLY A 605 -11.91 -3.50 0.52
N ASN A 606 -12.66 -3.67 1.61
CA ASN A 606 -14.09 -4.01 1.56
C ASN A 606 -14.92 -2.94 0.87
N ILE A 607 -14.65 -1.65 1.12
CA ILE A 607 -15.29 -0.52 0.45
C ILE A 607 -15.02 -0.57 -1.05
N LEU A 608 -13.77 -0.81 -1.43
CA LEU A 608 -13.32 -0.85 -2.82
C LEU A 608 -13.91 -2.02 -3.58
N THR A 609 -13.97 -3.21 -2.98
CA THR A 609 -14.59 -4.38 -3.61
C THR A 609 -16.11 -4.37 -3.53
N CYS A 610 -16.70 -3.37 -2.84
CA CYS A 610 -18.13 -3.34 -2.52
C CYS A 610 -18.63 -4.63 -1.84
N GLY A 611 -17.73 -5.38 -1.20
CA GLY A 611 -18.02 -6.70 -0.62
C GLY A 611 -18.42 -7.78 -1.64
N GLN A 612 -18.14 -7.61 -2.94
CA GLN A 612 -18.61 -8.52 -4.00
C GLN A 612 -17.95 -9.90 -3.96
N ILE A 613 -16.69 -9.97 -3.51
CA ILE A 613 -15.95 -11.22 -3.37
C ILE A 613 -15.26 -11.30 -2.00
N PRO A 614 -14.96 -12.51 -1.49
CA PRO A 614 -14.17 -12.67 -0.29
C PRO A 614 -12.82 -11.94 -0.40
N LEU A 615 -12.55 -11.09 0.59
CA LEU A 615 -11.28 -10.37 0.72
C LEU A 615 -10.52 -10.90 1.94
N LEU A 616 -9.24 -11.24 1.78
CA LEU A 616 -8.35 -11.72 2.82
C LEU A 616 -7.30 -10.63 3.12
N GLY A 617 -7.09 -10.33 4.40
CA GLY A 617 -5.93 -9.55 4.82
C GLY A 617 -4.69 -10.44 4.91
N SER A 618 -3.57 -9.97 4.35
CA SER A 618 -2.30 -10.70 4.30
C SER A 618 -1.25 -10.06 5.21
N MET A 619 -0.44 -10.86 5.89
CA MET A 619 0.64 -10.40 6.78
C MET A 619 1.99 -10.94 6.35
N SER A 620 2.99 -10.07 6.28
CA SER A 620 4.39 -10.42 6.04
C SER A 620 5.11 -10.65 7.37
N LEU A 621 5.40 -11.90 7.72
CA LEU A 621 6.20 -12.31 8.87
C LEU A 621 7.58 -11.64 8.95
N PRO A 622 8.37 -11.52 7.85
CA PRO A 622 9.65 -10.82 7.95
C PRO A 622 9.48 -9.34 8.31
N ASP A 623 8.37 -8.70 7.90
CA ASP A 623 8.07 -7.30 8.25
C ASP A 623 7.36 -7.16 9.61
N LEU A 624 6.71 -8.22 10.08
CA LEU A 624 5.89 -8.24 11.29
C LEU A 624 6.74 -8.51 12.55
N SER A 625 7.61 -7.56 12.86
CA SER A 625 8.51 -7.55 14.01
C SER A 625 7.80 -7.10 15.31
N VAL A 626 6.73 -7.78 15.73
CA VAL A 626 5.98 -7.49 16.98
C VAL A 626 5.81 -8.72 17.85
N THR A 627 5.74 -8.55 19.16
CA THR A 627 5.62 -9.66 20.12
C THR A 627 4.25 -10.36 20.06
N ASP A 628 3.19 -9.60 19.78
CA ASP A 628 1.80 -10.09 19.79
C ASP A 628 1.23 -10.24 18.37
N GLN A 629 1.90 -10.98 17.50
CA GLN A 629 1.47 -11.19 16.09
C GLN A 629 0.01 -11.69 16.00
N GLY A 630 -0.43 -12.54 16.94
CA GLY A 630 -1.77 -13.09 17.01
C GLY A 630 -2.87 -12.02 17.12
N LYS A 631 -2.60 -10.84 17.69
CA LYS A 631 -3.55 -9.72 17.69
C LYS A 631 -3.74 -9.14 16.29
N VAL A 632 -2.66 -9.07 15.51
CA VAL A 632 -2.68 -8.58 14.12
C VAL A 632 -3.40 -9.59 13.23
N PHE A 633 -3.09 -10.88 13.36
CA PHE A 633 -3.79 -11.96 12.64
C PHE A 633 -5.29 -11.98 12.99
N GLY A 634 -5.63 -11.83 14.28
CA GLY A 634 -7.00 -11.78 14.76
C GLY A 634 -7.79 -10.59 14.20
N ALA A 635 -7.13 -9.45 14.00
CA ALA A 635 -7.72 -8.28 13.35
C ALA A 635 -8.15 -8.60 11.90
N SER A 636 -7.28 -9.29 11.15
CA SER A 636 -7.60 -9.76 9.80
C SER A 636 -8.75 -10.77 9.78
N LEU A 637 -8.68 -11.80 10.64
CA LEU A 637 -9.72 -12.84 10.72
C LEU A 637 -11.09 -12.30 11.14
N LYS A 638 -11.14 -11.22 11.92
CA LYS A 638 -12.39 -10.57 12.35
C LYS A 638 -13.00 -9.70 11.26
N ASN A 639 -12.18 -8.93 10.56
CA ASN A 639 -12.66 -7.88 9.66
C ASN A 639 -12.69 -8.28 8.18
N SER A 640 -11.96 -9.31 7.79
CA SER A 640 -11.94 -9.84 6.42
C SER A 640 -12.62 -11.22 6.35
N SER A 641 -12.56 -11.88 5.18
CA SER A 641 -13.08 -13.23 4.96
C SER A 641 -12.07 -14.33 5.31
N GLY A 642 -10.82 -13.98 5.62
CA GLY A 642 -9.80 -14.97 5.92
C GLY A 642 -8.44 -14.36 6.26
N LEU A 643 -7.38 -15.10 5.95
CA LEU A 643 -6.01 -14.71 6.32
C LEU A 643 -5.03 -15.31 5.31
N MET A 644 -4.07 -14.52 4.84
CA MET A 644 -2.87 -15.04 4.19
C MET A 644 -1.65 -14.70 5.03
N ILE A 645 -0.73 -15.66 5.20
CA ILE A 645 0.55 -15.45 5.87
C ILE A 645 1.67 -15.63 4.86
N PHE A 646 2.42 -14.55 4.66
CA PHE A 646 3.64 -14.50 3.87
C PHE A 646 4.81 -14.42 4.85
N ASP A 647 5.80 -15.31 4.88
CA ASP A 647 5.99 -16.49 4.06
C ASP A 647 6.45 -17.66 4.94
N ASN A 648 6.18 -18.88 4.49
CA ASN A 648 6.47 -20.12 5.23
C ASN A 648 7.92 -20.20 5.74
N CYS A 649 8.90 -19.74 4.98
CA CYS A 649 10.31 -19.84 5.37
C CYS A 649 10.68 -19.03 6.62
N TYR A 650 9.84 -18.07 7.03
CA TYR A 650 10.02 -17.25 8.24
C TYR A 650 9.25 -17.78 9.46
N VAL A 651 8.54 -18.89 9.33
CA VAL A 651 7.69 -19.42 10.40
C VAL A 651 8.53 -20.17 11.44
N ASP A 652 8.62 -19.62 12.65
CA ASP A 652 8.93 -20.40 13.84
C ASP A 652 7.66 -21.10 14.34
N TRP A 653 7.49 -22.35 13.93
CA TRP A 653 6.25 -23.12 14.18
C TRP A 653 5.85 -23.18 15.65
N ASN A 654 6.81 -23.26 16.58
CA ASN A 654 6.50 -23.36 18.01
C ASN A 654 5.78 -22.11 18.50
N THR A 655 6.35 -20.94 18.22
CA THR A 655 5.76 -19.65 18.58
C THR A 655 4.51 -19.37 17.76
N PHE A 656 4.52 -19.74 16.47
CA PHE A 656 3.44 -19.45 15.54
C PHE A 656 2.11 -20.14 15.92
N PHE A 657 2.14 -21.37 16.42
CA PHE A 657 0.92 -22.05 16.89
C PHE A 657 0.22 -21.28 18.02
N GLU A 658 0.99 -20.69 18.95
CA GLU A 658 0.41 -19.89 20.03
C GLU A 658 -0.18 -18.57 19.51
N GLN A 659 0.48 -17.93 18.54
CA GLN A 659 -0.05 -16.71 17.91
C GLN A 659 -1.35 -16.98 17.15
N MET A 660 -1.47 -18.13 16.46
CA MET A 660 -2.71 -18.51 15.79
C MET A 660 -3.85 -18.81 16.78
N LYS A 661 -3.58 -19.42 17.93
CA LYS A 661 -4.59 -19.58 19.00
C LYS A 661 -5.11 -18.23 19.48
N ILE A 662 -4.23 -17.25 19.70
CA ILE A 662 -4.61 -15.88 20.05
C ILE A 662 -5.51 -15.28 18.94
N ALA A 663 -5.11 -15.42 17.68
CA ALA A 663 -5.87 -14.91 16.53
C ALA A 663 -7.30 -15.48 16.46
N PHE A 664 -7.45 -16.80 16.61
CA PHE A 664 -8.77 -17.45 16.60
C PHE A 664 -9.63 -17.05 17.81
N SER A 665 -9.01 -16.77 18.97
CA SER A 665 -9.74 -16.29 20.15
C SER A 665 -10.36 -14.91 19.93
N ILE A 666 -9.71 -14.04 19.14
CA ILE A 666 -10.19 -12.70 18.78
C ILE A 666 -11.35 -12.80 17.79
N LYS A 667 -11.25 -13.71 16.79
CA LYS A 667 -12.33 -13.92 15.80
C LYS A 667 -13.67 -14.30 16.44
N LYS A 668 -13.64 -15.07 17.53
CA LYS A 668 -14.85 -15.53 18.25
C LYS A 668 -15.54 -14.43 19.06
N LYS A 669 -14.89 -13.29 19.28
CA LYS A 669 -15.42 -12.12 20.01
C LYS A 669 -15.84 -11.02 19.06
#